data_AF-A0A2A6D3I9-F1
#
_entry.id   AF-A0A2A6D3I9-F1
#
_cell.length_a   1.000
_cell.length_b   1.000
_cell.length_c   1.000
_cell.angle_alpha   90.00
_cell.angle_beta   90.00
_cell.angle_gamma   90.00
#
_symmetry.space_group_name_H-M   'P 1'
#
loop_
_entity.id
_entity.type
_entity.pdbx_description
1 polymer ?
#
loop_
_entity_poly.entity_id
_entity_poly.type
_entity_poly.pdbx_seq_one_letter_code
_entity_poly.pdbx_strand_id
1 'polypeptide(L)'
;MEEIERSIYPLQLNFLLFPLVEWLNMARAAGQLMKRVLMVPPQHFTVTYAINPWMGGVVDKSKAFTQWNALKKAIEDEGVEVLTLDQDSKLPDMVFVCNSGLVHKDKVYLSRFAHKERSGEQEHYVKWFKANGFKTFGEDYPEKFEGGGDAVFSDPNTLWAGYGARSSKTVYEKVSKLGDFEVVRCELVGDKFYHLDTCFAPLDEKAALWYPPAFSKNTQEEILRRLPQSIAVSDEEAKAFICNAITVRKAVLSPIGVSDKTRSSLADRGFKVVEIDMSEFMKSGGACQCLGAPVPFWMGVRRKIPVLNRMNRPSLGSIAVVATVVITASAVYAVCVYPKLNNEYYKEAQKRERALIHASKEELANGQRMSCEEVDEVPHEENDGEASNEKEPVEKNQYSLEAFPDDEEYIDLTMTRADHIPELTRFSKLNDLTIRSNLLKEINTNLIPLTSLVELDLYENQLGEIVNLESLVNLEKLDLSYNRIREIKGLSTLIKLRELYLVHNKIDEIKGMENLTQIVLLELGDNRIRQIKGIEHMANLKELYLGKNKIDKIEGIDRLTGLKKLSLPANRLTKIENLDVLTDLEELYLSDQGLDSLQGLSNLKKLMIIDIANNCVTSLKELAQLPELTDIWANDNKIASWNEVDTLSKLEQLETVYLERNPIYKDDITAYRRKVILALPKITQLDATQCRSAGRITIADEDIAISMKLLLLLLAASAAADRVLVLVDNMSIRESHSIFFKSITDRGHIVTFKNADEGSLQLIKFGELQYDNLFLFAPSADEFGGTITAAEIARFVDQGGNVLLAGAGSNVGSAVRDVAADNGFEFADQLIDHVNYDSILDDGSHTTVVASSKAQLMEAPLIVGDRSKVGPILYSGGALVASPNNRLRLDVFKASSTAYSHDPSKPMREYPSAVGRQAILVSAVQARNNARLVLTASLHLFSNEFLSATVNKEGDKSVEEYRLIPTPSGNKAFVDSLAKWVLKEVGVLRVKNVEHHKVGEKEPPREYTIMEDVDYKLEVEELKNNKWVPFDGKDVQLEFVRIDPFVRTTLKNKNGVLSARFKLPDVYGVYKFLVDYRRVGYTHLLDIQQVSVRPLWHTQYERFIRSAFPYYASSFSMMASLVVFSIVFLYHKSDPVVAQTKKTN
;
A
#
# COMPACT_ATOMS: atom_id res chain seq x y z
N MET A 1 60.32 -29.38 -17.67
CA MET A 1 60.76 -30.44 -16.76
C MET A 1 59.98 -30.30 -15.45
N GLU A 2 58.65 -30.40 -15.49
CA GLU A 2 57.87 -31.64 -15.76
C GLU A 2 58.17 -32.65 -14.64
N GLU A 3 57.23 -32.96 -13.74
CA GLU A 3 55.97 -33.70 -13.99
C GLU A 3 56.25 -35.16 -14.37
N ILE A 4 55.35 -36.09 -14.00
CA ILE A 4 55.45 -37.58 -14.03
C ILE A 4 56.12 -38.15 -12.75
N GLU A 5 55.53 -39.04 -11.95
CA GLU A 5 54.19 -39.68 -11.88
C GLU A 5 53.91 -40.03 -10.39
N ARG A 6 52.74 -39.79 -9.79
CA ARG A 6 51.45 -40.50 -9.93
C ARG A 6 51.48 -42.01 -9.60
N SER A 7 51.14 -42.33 -8.35
CA SER A 7 50.16 -43.35 -7.87
C SER A 7 50.45 -43.59 -6.38
N ILE A 8 49.52 -43.51 -5.44
CA ILE A 8 48.18 -44.11 -5.35
C ILE A 8 47.21 -43.14 -4.63
N TYR A 9 45.95 -43.11 -5.04
CA TYR A 9 44.79 -42.48 -4.36
C TYR A 9 43.69 -43.57 -4.23
N PRO A 10 42.78 -43.54 -3.22
CA PRO A 10 41.90 -42.41 -2.85
C PRO A 10 41.93 -42.09 -1.32
N LEU A 11 41.24 -41.08 -0.77
CA LEU A 11 40.27 -40.08 -1.26
C LEU A 11 40.48 -38.75 -0.45
N GLN A 12 39.78 -37.68 -0.80
CA GLN A 12 40.21 -36.30 -0.51
C GLN A 12 40.04 -35.81 0.95
N LEU A 13 41.06 -35.08 1.42
CA LEU A 13 40.92 -34.03 2.43
C LEU A 13 40.22 -32.81 1.80
N ASN A 14 38.90 -32.70 1.97
CA ASN A 14 38.08 -31.47 1.90
C ASN A 14 36.60 -31.89 1.87
N PHE A 15 35.84 -31.58 2.95
CA PHE A 15 34.37 -31.44 3.05
C PHE A 15 33.88 -31.68 4.49
N LEU A 16 34.26 -30.82 5.45
CA LEU A 16 33.77 -30.93 6.84
C LEU A 16 33.50 -29.60 7.59
N LEU A 17 33.59 -28.44 6.94
CA LEU A 17 33.27 -27.13 7.56
C LEU A 17 32.40 -26.20 6.68
N PHE A 18 31.54 -26.81 5.87
CA PHE A 18 30.31 -26.23 5.30
C PHE A 18 29.29 -27.38 5.39
N PRO A 19 28.26 -27.36 6.26
CA PRO A 19 27.41 -26.20 6.56
C PRO A 19 27.07 -26.00 8.06
N LEU A 20 27.13 -24.76 8.57
CA LEU A 20 26.51 -24.40 9.87
C LEU A 20 26.24 -22.90 10.01
N VAL A 21 27.02 -22.05 9.34
CA VAL A 21 26.77 -20.59 9.28
C VAL A 21 25.62 -20.25 8.32
N GLU A 22 25.41 -21.04 7.25
CA GLU A 22 24.23 -20.91 6.36
C GLU A 22 22.91 -21.35 7.03
N TRP A 23 22.95 -22.00 8.19
CA TRP A 23 21.75 -22.53 8.86
C TRP A 23 21.13 -21.56 9.88
N LEU A 24 21.79 -20.43 10.17
CA LEU A 24 21.37 -19.45 11.18
C LEU A 24 20.94 -18.09 10.62
N ASN A 25 21.24 -17.78 9.35
CA ASN A 25 20.79 -16.55 8.67
C ASN A 25 19.68 -16.81 7.61
N MET A 26 18.79 -17.78 7.88
CA MET A 26 17.63 -18.05 7.02
C MET A 26 16.44 -17.15 7.43
N ALA A 27 16.12 -16.16 6.58
CA ALA A 27 15.01 -15.21 6.78
C ALA A 27 13.64 -15.92 6.74
N ARG A 28 12.87 -15.89 7.83
CA ARG A 28 11.71 -16.77 8.07
C ARG A 28 10.43 -16.38 7.31
N ALA A 29 10.52 -16.37 5.99
CA ALA A 29 9.39 -16.46 5.07
C ALA A 29 8.50 -17.69 5.37
N ALA A 30 7.21 -17.60 5.01
CA ALA A 30 6.28 -18.73 4.99
C ALA A 30 6.87 -20.00 4.32
N GLY A 31 7.64 -19.81 3.25
CA GLY A 31 8.31 -20.91 2.54
C GLY A 31 9.37 -21.67 3.34
N GLN A 32 9.88 -21.13 4.45
CA GLN A 32 10.82 -21.84 5.34
C GLN A 32 10.13 -22.61 6.47
N LEU A 33 8.82 -22.38 6.68
CA LEU A 33 8.02 -23.11 7.67
C LEU A 33 7.48 -24.44 7.11
N MET A 34 7.36 -24.55 5.78
CA MET A 34 6.96 -25.79 5.11
C MET A 34 8.03 -26.87 5.23
N LYS A 35 7.81 -27.81 6.14
CA LYS A 35 8.58 -29.06 6.25
C LYS A 35 7.91 -30.22 5.53
N ARG A 36 6.57 -30.21 5.48
CA ARG A 36 5.76 -31.22 4.81
C ARG A 36 4.56 -30.57 4.13
N VAL A 37 4.11 -31.14 3.01
CA VAL A 37 2.94 -30.70 2.24
C VAL A 37 2.07 -31.91 1.93
N LEU A 38 0.77 -31.82 2.18
CA LEU A 38 -0.21 -32.81 1.73
C LEU A 38 -0.63 -32.51 0.29
N MET A 39 -0.61 -33.52 -0.57
CA MET A 39 -1.09 -33.48 -1.96
C MET A 39 -2.05 -34.64 -2.24
N VAL A 40 -3.05 -34.45 -3.09
CA VAL A 40 -3.97 -35.52 -3.53
C VAL A 40 -3.68 -35.88 -4.99
N PRO A 41 -3.32 -37.14 -5.33
CA PRO A 41 -3.02 -37.54 -6.70
C PRO A 41 -4.27 -37.46 -7.62
N PRO A 42 -4.15 -36.99 -8.87
CA PRO A 42 -5.28 -36.66 -9.76
C PRO A 42 -5.88 -37.89 -10.46
N GLN A 43 -6.07 -39.00 -9.75
CA GLN A 43 -6.56 -40.27 -10.30
C GLN A 43 -7.96 -40.15 -10.92
N HIS A 44 -8.80 -39.28 -10.33
CA HIS A 44 -10.18 -39.04 -10.71
C HIS A 44 -10.46 -37.58 -11.12
N PHE A 45 -9.44 -36.72 -11.15
CA PHE A 45 -9.55 -35.32 -11.57
C PHE A 45 -10.16 -35.18 -12.96
N THR A 46 -11.14 -34.28 -13.07
CA THR A 46 -11.85 -33.94 -14.31
C THR A 46 -12.73 -32.71 -14.08
N VAL A 47 -12.89 -31.85 -15.07
CA VAL A 47 -13.87 -30.76 -15.02
C VAL A 47 -15.21 -31.30 -15.54
N THR A 48 -16.20 -31.44 -14.67
CA THR A 48 -17.54 -31.99 -15.00
C THR A 48 -18.69 -31.02 -14.68
N TYR A 49 -18.36 -29.89 -14.08
CA TYR A 49 -19.26 -28.78 -13.74
C TYR A 49 -18.45 -27.48 -13.76
N ALA A 50 -19.14 -26.33 -13.66
CA ALA A 50 -18.50 -25.02 -13.54
C ALA A 50 -19.03 -24.29 -12.30
N ILE A 51 -18.15 -24.09 -11.31
CA ILE A 51 -18.41 -23.31 -10.09
C ILE A 51 -17.55 -22.04 -9.98
N ASN A 52 -16.70 -21.77 -10.98
CA ASN A 52 -15.90 -20.55 -11.10
C ASN A 52 -15.70 -20.15 -12.58
N PRO A 53 -15.26 -18.91 -12.88
CA PRO A 53 -15.16 -18.40 -14.26
C PRO A 53 -14.09 -19.06 -15.15
N TRP A 54 -13.19 -19.87 -14.60
CA TRP A 54 -12.09 -20.52 -15.33
C TRP A 54 -12.38 -21.98 -15.66
N MET A 55 -13.42 -22.58 -15.05
CA MET A 55 -13.80 -23.97 -15.27
C MET A 55 -14.28 -24.21 -16.70
N GLY A 56 -13.49 -24.95 -17.49
CA GLY A 56 -13.85 -25.30 -18.86
C GLY A 56 -12.85 -26.20 -19.59
N GLY A 57 -13.32 -26.83 -20.66
CA GLY A 57 -12.53 -27.75 -21.49
C GLY A 57 -12.47 -29.19 -20.95
N VAL A 58 -11.70 -30.04 -21.64
CA VAL A 58 -11.50 -31.44 -21.29
C VAL A 58 -10.13 -31.62 -20.66
N VAL A 59 -10.07 -32.33 -19.53
CA VAL A 59 -8.83 -32.66 -18.80
C VAL A 59 -8.17 -33.90 -19.41
N ASP A 60 -6.92 -33.79 -19.81
CA ASP A 60 -6.06 -34.94 -20.09
C ASP A 60 -5.52 -35.48 -18.77
N LYS A 61 -6.02 -36.64 -18.35
CA LYS A 61 -5.64 -37.27 -17.08
C LYS A 61 -4.17 -37.70 -17.04
N SER A 62 -3.59 -38.11 -18.18
CA SER A 62 -2.17 -38.50 -18.25
C SER A 62 -1.28 -37.27 -18.10
N LYS A 63 -1.65 -36.18 -18.77
CA LYS A 63 -0.95 -34.90 -18.64
C LYS A 63 -1.11 -34.33 -17.23
N ALA A 64 -2.31 -34.31 -16.66
CA ALA A 64 -2.55 -33.86 -15.28
C ALA A 64 -1.72 -34.66 -14.26
N PHE A 65 -1.61 -35.99 -14.42
CA PHE A 65 -0.75 -36.81 -13.57
C PHE A 65 0.74 -36.49 -13.76
N THR A 66 1.17 -36.18 -14.98
CA THR A 66 2.54 -35.71 -15.27
C THR A 66 2.83 -34.36 -14.62
N GLN A 67 1.93 -33.39 -14.75
CA GLN A 67 2.04 -32.05 -14.15
C GLN A 67 2.06 -32.12 -12.61
N TRP A 68 1.19 -32.94 -12.02
CA TRP A 68 1.14 -33.19 -10.58
C TRP A 68 2.46 -33.78 -10.06
N ASN A 69 3.04 -34.77 -10.77
CA ASN A 69 4.34 -35.33 -10.40
C ASN A 69 5.48 -34.33 -10.59
N ALA A 70 5.40 -33.43 -11.57
CA ALA A 70 6.38 -32.35 -11.72
C ALA A 70 6.33 -31.36 -10.55
N LEU A 71 5.14 -30.97 -10.10
CA LEU A 71 4.96 -30.13 -8.90
C LEU A 71 5.42 -30.85 -7.63
N LYS A 72 4.97 -32.09 -7.41
CA LYS A 72 5.42 -32.93 -6.28
C LYS A 72 6.94 -33.02 -6.23
N LYS A 73 7.57 -33.34 -7.37
CA LYS A 73 9.03 -33.43 -7.46
C LYS A 73 9.69 -32.07 -7.19
N ALA A 74 9.18 -30.97 -7.72
CA ALA A 74 9.74 -29.64 -7.46
C ALA A 74 9.68 -29.24 -5.96
N ILE A 75 8.64 -29.69 -5.24
CA ILE A 75 8.52 -29.52 -3.78
C ILE A 75 9.54 -30.42 -3.05
N GLU A 76 9.69 -31.68 -3.48
CA GLU A 76 10.66 -32.64 -2.91
C GLU A 76 12.13 -32.25 -3.17
N ASP A 77 12.44 -31.72 -4.35
CA ASP A 77 13.77 -31.25 -4.76
C ASP A 77 14.24 -30.06 -3.88
N GLU A 78 13.32 -29.24 -3.37
CA GLU A 78 13.60 -28.18 -2.38
C GLU A 78 13.59 -28.68 -0.92
N GLY A 79 13.48 -30.01 -0.70
CA GLY A 79 13.66 -30.68 0.58
C GLY A 79 12.44 -30.64 1.51
N VAL A 80 11.23 -30.70 0.94
CA VAL A 80 9.96 -30.78 1.67
C VAL A 80 9.34 -32.17 1.46
N GLU A 81 8.87 -32.82 2.54
CA GLU A 81 8.22 -34.13 2.45
C GLU A 81 6.80 -34.00 1.90
N VAL A 82 6.50 -34.68 0.78
CA VAL A 82 5.15 -34.72 0.22
C VAL A 82 4.38 -35.93 0.75
N LEU A 83 3.38 -35.66 1.60
CA LEU A 83 2.41 -36.63 2.06
C LEU A 83 1.27 -36.76 1.04
N THR A 84 0.64 -37.93 0.96
CA THR A 84 -0.48 -38.16 0.04
C THR A 84 -1.76 -38.62 0.74
N LEU A 85 -2.89 -38.26 0.15
CA LEU A 85 -4.23 -38.75 0.46
C LEU A 85 -4.89 -39.22 -0.85
N ASP A 86 -5.48 -40.42 -0.86
CA ASP A 86 -6.16 -40.95 -2.03
C ASP A 86 -7.40 -40.13 -2.38
N GLN A 87 -7.61 -39.91 -3.69
CA GLN A 87 -8.76 -39.19 -4.22
C GLN A 87 -10.02 -40.06 -4.22
N ASP A 88 -11.17 -39.53 -3.78
CA ASP A 88 -12.44 -40.21 -4.00
C ASP A 88 -12.93 -40.03 -5.45
N SER A 89 -13.36 -41.14 -6.07
CA SER A 89 -13.95 -41.19 -7.41
C SER A 89 -15.11 -40.21 -7.70
N LYS A 90 -15.79 -39.72 -6.66
CA LYS A 90 -16.92 -38.78 -6.76
C LYS A 90 -16.54 -37.32 -6.54
N LEU A 91 -15.30 -37.04 -6.11
CA LEU A 91 -14.82 -35.72 -5.71
C LEU A 91 -13.65 -35.29 -6.61
N PRO A 92 -13.93 -34.81 -7.85
CA PRO A 92 -12.88 -34.49 -8.82
C PRO A 92 -11.97 -33.35 -8.36
N ASP A 93 -12.52 -32.35 -7.65
CA ASP A 93 -11.79 -31.17 -7.16
C ASP A 93 -10.97 -31.42 -5.88
N MET A 94 -11.01 -32.63 -5.31
CA MET A 94 -10.24 -33.01 -4.11
C MET A 94 -8.71 -32.90 -4.29
N VAL A 95 -8.24 -32.75 -5.54
CA VAL A 95 -6.85 -32.38 -5.85
C VAL A 95 -6.44 -31.00 -5.30
N PHE A 96 -7.40 -30.08 -5.12
CA PHE A 96 -7.19 -28.74 -4.58
C PHE A 96 -7.22 -28.75 -3.05
N VAL A 97 -6.32 -29.55 -2.47
CA VAL A 97 -6.26 -29.87 -1.04
C VAL A 97 -5.83 -28.70 -0.16
N CYS A 98 -5.21 -27.65 -0.71
CA CYS A 98 -4.98 -26.40 0.03
C CYS A 98 -6.31 -25.82 0.57
N ASN A 99 -7.40 -26.02 -0.18
CA ASN A 99 -8.73 -25.56 0.20
C ASN A 99 -9.42 -26.48 1.23
N SER A 100 -8.74 -27.49 1.79
CA SER A 100 -9.27 -28.41 2.82
C SER A 100 -9.48 -27.77 4.20
N GLY A 101 -8.69 -26.74 4.51
CA GLY A 101 -8.72 -25.99 5.76
C GLY A 101 -7.47 -25.14 5.93
N LEU A 102 -7.38 -24.41 7.04
CA LEU A 102 -6.15 -23.71 7.44
C LEU A 102 -5.47 -24.50 8.55
N VAL A 103 -4.22 -24.91 8.32
CA VAL A 103 -3.38 -25.61 9.30
C VAL A 103 -2.50 -24.59 10.03
N HIS A 104 -2.47 -24.65 11.36
CA HIS A 104 -1.55 -23.88 12.19
C HIS A 104 -1.06 -24.77 13.35
N LYS A 105 0.26 -24.98 13.44
CA LYS A 105 0.89 -25.95 14.37
C LYS A 105 0.25 -27.35 14.22
N ASP A 106 -0.28 -27.92 15.30
CA ASP A 106 -0.97 -29.22 15.36
C ASP A 106 -2.49 -29.12 15.14
N LYS A 107 -3.01 -27.93 14.82
CA LYS A 107 -4.43 -27.63 14.71
C LYS A 107 -4.82 -27.34 13.26
N VAL A 108 -6.04 -27.71 12.88
CA VAL A 108 -6.60 -27.38 11.56
C VAL A 108 -8.03 -26.87 11.69
N TYR A 109 -8.33 -25.71 11.10
CA TYR A 109 -9.70 -25.23 10.94
C TYR A 109 -10.19 -25.64 9.55
N LEU A 110 -11.09 -26.62 9.53
CA LEU A 110 -11.56 -27.27 8.32
C LEU A 110 -12.47 -26.35 7.51
N SER A 111 -12.34 -26.42 6.20
CA SER A 111 -13.18 -25.67 5.27
C SER A 111 -14.63 -26.13 5.31
N ARG A 112 -15.53 -25.17 5.08
CA ARG A 112 -16.94 -25.37 4.75
C ARG A 112 -17.19 -24.74 3.38
N PHE A 113 -16.99 -25.55 2.35
CA PHE A 113 -17.06 -25.17 0.94
C PHE A 113 -18.35 -24.43 0.58
N ALA A 114 -18.23 -23.37 -0.22
CA ALA A 114 -19.39 -22.56 -0.62
C ALA A 114 -20.33 -23.28 -1.60
N HIS A 115 -19.84 -24.33 -2.26
CA HIS A 115 -20.49 -25.10 -3.32
C HIS A 115 -20.73 -26.55 -2.89
N LYS A 116 -21.87 -27.11 -3.32
CA LYS A 116 -22.35 -28.43 -2.88
C LYS A 116 -21.51 -29.58 -3.48
N GLU A 117 -20.93 -29.33 -4.65
CA GLU A 117 -20.11 -30.26 -5.41
C GLU A 117 -18.84 -30.68 -4.65
N ARG A 118 -18.28 -29.78 -3.83
CA ARG A 118 -17.10 -30.00 -2.99
C ARG A 118 -17.42 -30.33 -1.52
N SER A 119 -18.68 -30.21 -1.08
CA SER A 119 -19.02 -30.36 0.34
C SER A 119 -18.72 -31.74 0.93
N GLY A 120 -18.62 -32.78 0.09
CA GLY A 120 -18.24 -34.13 0.52
C GLY A 120 -16.75 -34.28 0.91
N GLU A 121 -15.87 -33.38 0.45
CA GLU A 121 -14.43 -33.50 0.71
C GLU A 121 -14.07 -33.35 2.21
N GLN A 122 -14.87 -32.58 2.96
CA GLN A 122 -14.62 -32.31 4.38
C GLN A 122 -14.51 -33.61 5.19
N GLU A 123 -15.34 -34.63 4.91
CA GLU A 123 -15.33 -35.89 5.65
C GLU A 123 -14.01 -36.69 5.46
N HIS A 124 -13.40 -36.57 4.27
CA HIS A 124 -12.12 -37.21 3.97
C HIS A 124 -10.97 -36.48 4.68
N TYR A 125 -10.97 -35.14 4.63
CA TYR A 125 -9.95 -34.33 5.32
C TYR A 125 -10.03 -34.47 6.84
N VAL A 126 -11.24 -34.46 7.45
CA VAL A 126 -11.43 -34.73 8.89
C VAL A 126 -10.77 -36.05 9.29
N LYS A 127 -11.04 -37.12 8.55
CA LYS A 127 -10.47 -38.46 8.82
C LYS A 127 -8.96 -38.46 8.70
N TRP A 128 -8.41 -37.86 7.63
CA TRP A 128 -6.97 -37.81 7.41
C TRP A 128 -6.25 -37.00 8.49
N PHE A 129 -6.73 -35.80 8.82
CA PHE A 129 -6.14 -34.94 9.84
C PHE A 129 -6.17 -35.60 11.24
N LYS A 130 -7.32 -36.17 11.65
CA LYS A 130 -7.41 -36.91 12.92
C LYS A 130 -6.48 -38.13 12.95
N ALA A 131 -6.38 -38.88 11.85
CA ALA A 131 -5.47 -40.04 11.75
C ALA A 131 -3.98 -39.65 11.81
N ASN A 132 -3.63 -38.44 11.37
CA ASN A 132 -2.28 -37.88 11.42
C ASN A 132 -2.00 -37.04 12.68
N GLY A 133 -2.89 -37.10 13.69
CA GLY A 133 -2.68 -36.49 15.01
C GLY A 133 -3.04 -35.00 15.10
N PHE A 134 -3.71 -34.42 14.11
CA PHE A 134 -4.14 -33.02 14.16
C PHE A 134 -5.45 -32.85 14.93
N LYS A 135 -5.54 -31.79 15.73
CA LYS A 135 -6.77 -31.35 16.39
C LYS A 135 -7.63 -30.57 15.38
N THR A 136 -8.73 -31.16 14.95
CA THR A 136 -9.66 -30.56 14.00
C THR A 136 -10.63 -29.60 14.67
N PHE A 137 -10.91 -28.49 13.99
CA PHE A 137 -11.92 -27.51 14.32
C PHE A 137 -12.80 -27.25 13.09
N GLY A 138 -14.02 -26.78 13.29
CA GLY A 138 -14.90 -26.43 12.19
C GLY A 138 -15.72 -27.60 11.59
N GLU A 139 -16.12 -28.58 12.40
CA GLU A 139 -17.00 -29.65 11.90
C GLU A 139 -18.47 -29.16 11.80
N ASP A 140 -18.95 -28.35 12.75
CA ASP A 140 -20.40 -28.02 12.91
C ASP A 140 -20.79 -26.53 12.72
N TYR A 141 -19.95 -25.69 12.12
CA TYR A 141 -20.24 -24.25 11.98
C TYR A 141 -21.06 -23.92 10.72
N PRO A 142 -21.91 -22.86 10.72
CA PRO A 142 -22.74 -22.51 9.57
C PRO A 142 -22.06 -21.63 8.51
N GLU A 143 -21.02 -20.87 8.86
CA GLU A 143 -20.37 -19.90 7.96
C GLU A 143 -19.54 -20.55 6.85
N LYS A 144 -19.40 -19.90 5.70
CA LYS A 144 -18.55 -20.39 4.60
C LYS A 144 -17.09 -20.04 4.82
N PHE A 145 -16.20 -20.97 4.50
CA PHE A 145 -14.75 -20.80 4.55
C PHE A 145 -14.07 -21.84 3.65
N GLU A 146 -13.13 -21.42 2.81
CA GLU A 146 -12.46 -22.31 1.85
C GLU A 146 -10.94 -22.48 2.13
N GLY A 147 -10.54 -22.32 3.40
CA GLY A 147 -9.23 -22.77 3.87
C GLY A 147 -8.08 -21.99 3.24
N GLY A 148 -7.04 -22.70 2.81
CA GLY A 148 -5.82 -22.13 2.23
C GLY A 148 -6.01 -21.31 0.95
N GLY A 149 -7.15 -21.43 0.27
CA GLY A 149 -7.50 -20.57 -0.88
C GLY A 149 -7.82 -19.13 -0.47
N ASP A 150 -8.41 -18.92 0.71
CA ASP A 150 -8.75 -17.60 1.24
C ASP A 150 -7.91 -17.19 2.45
N ALA A 151 -7.04 -18.06 2.97
CA ALA A 151 -6.26 -17.80 4.18
C ALA A 151 -4.81 -18.30 4.03
N VAL A 152 -3.84 -17.37 4.01
CA VAL A 152 -2.42 -17.71 3.84
C VAL A 152 -1.55 -16.94 4.82
N PHE A 153 -0.60 -17.63 5.46
CA PHE A 153 0.39 -17.01 6.33
C PHE A 153 1.54 -16.42 5.50
N SER A 154 1.99 -15.19 5.79
CA SER A 154 3.26 -14.64 5.26
C SER A 154 4.47 -15.05 6.11
N ASP A 155 4.21 -15.24 7.39
CA ASP A 155 5.14 -15.50 8.49
C ASP A 155 4.34 -16.18 9.63
N PRO A 156 4.97 -16.65 10.72
CA PRO A 156 4.26 -17.37 11.78
C PRO A 156 3.13 -16.58 12.48
N ASN A 157 3.18 -15.25 12.40
CA ASN A 157 2.39 -14.32 13.21
C ASN A 157 1.37 -13.51 12.40
N THR A 158 1.42 -13.53 11.06
CA THR A 158 0.50 -12.76 10.19
C THR A 158 -0.27 -13.68 9.24
N LEU A 159 -1.58 -13.79 9.45
CA LEU A 159 -2.52 -14.44 8.54
C LEU A 159 -3.19 -13.42 7.62
N TRP A 160 -3.01 -13.55 6.31
CA TRP A 160 -3.76 -12.80 5.30
C TRP A 160 -5.05 -13.55 4.98
N ALA A 161 -6.19 -12.85 5.11
CA ALA A 161 -7.51 -13.46 5.20
C ALA A 161 -8.51 -12.82 4.22
N GLY A 162 -8.64 -13.40 3.02
CA GLY A 162 -9.57 -13.01 1.96
C GLY A 162 -11.03 -13.24 2.33
N TYR A 163 -11.88 -12.25 2.12
CA TYR A 163 -13.33 -12.38 2.27
C TYR A 163 -14.09 -11.73 1.11
N GLY A 164 -15.25 -12.30 0.80
CA GLY A 164 -16.07 -11.89 -0.35
C GLY A 164 -16.95 -13.03 -0.84
N ALA A 165 -16.65 -13.55 -2.04
CA ALA A 165 -17.49 -14.53 -2.74
C ALA A 165 -17.49 -15.94 -2.11
N ARG A 166 -16.36 -16.40 -1.56
CA ARG A 166 -16.18 -17.78 -1.06
C ARG A 166 -16.13 -17.88 0.46
N SER A 167 -15.27 -17.11 1.14
CA SER A 167 -15.19 -17.08 2.61
C SER A 167 -15.90 -15.89 3.26
N SER A 168 -16.55 -16.14 4.40
CA SER A 168 -17.27 -15.14 5.19
C SER A 168 -16.31 -14.32 6.07
N LYS A 169 -16.47 -12.99 6.10
CA LYS A 169 -15.69 -12.10 6.98
C LYS A 169 -15.73 -12.50 8.46
N THR A 170 -16.87 -13.03 8.92
CA THR A 170 -17.09 -13.44 10.32
C THR A 170 -16.38 -14.75 10.70
N VAL A 171 -16.03 -15.61 9.73
CA VAL A 171 -15.36 -16.89 10.06
C VAL A 171 -13.98 -16.65 10.63
N TYR A 172 -13.34 -15.53 10.28
CA TYR A 172 -12.00 -15.18 10.75
C TYR A 172 -11.92 -14.90 12.26
N GLU A 173 -13.03 -14.63 12.94
CA GLU A 173 -13.12 -14.56 14.41
C GLU A 173 -13.11 -15.95 15.08
N LYS A 174 -13.33 -17.01 14.28
CA LYS A 174 -13.20 -18.42 14.69
C LYS A 174 -11.86 -18.98 14.24
N VAL A 175 -11.38 -18.63 13.04
CA VAL A 175 -10.06 -19.03 12.53
C VAL A 175 -8.93 -18.43 13.38
N SER A 176 -9.07 -17.19 13.89
CA SER A 176 -8.13 -16.59 14.84
C SER A 176 -8.00 -17.33 16.17
N LYS A 177 -8.85 -18.34 16.44
CA LYS A 177 -8.73 -19.21 17.63
C LYS A 177 -7.81 -20.41 17.41
N LEU A 178 -7.21 -20.58 16.22
CA LEU A 178 -6.21 -21.62 15.97
C LEU A 178 -4.88 -21.34 16.70
N GLY A 179 -4.51 -20.08 16.90
CA GLY A 179 -3.27 -19.69 17.56
C GLY A 179 -3.10 -18.17 17.60
N ASP A 180 -2.07 -17.71 18.32
CA ASP A 180 -1.72 -16.29 18.42
C ASP A 180 -1.04 -15.82 17.12
N PHE A 181 -1.86 -15.24 16.24
CA PHE A 181 -1.44 -14.57 15.01
C PHE A 181 -2.44 -13.46 14.66
N GLU A 182 -1.95 -12.36 14.11
CA GLU A 182 -2.78 -11.26 13.63
C GLU A 182 -3.49 -11.65 12.33
N VAL A 183 -4.81 -11.41 12.26
CA VAL A 183 -5.60 -11.68 11.06
C VAL A 183 -5.85 -10.40 10.27
N VAL A 184 -5.07 -10.21 9.21
CA VAL A 184 -5.20 -9.10 8.26
C VAL A 184 -6.29 -9.43 7.25
N ARG A 185 -7.47 -8.83 7.43
CA ARG A 185 -8.66 -9.12 6.61
C ARG A 185 -8.60 -8.38 5.26
N CYS A 186 -8.51 -9.13 4.18
CA CYS A 186 -8.44 -8.66 2.79
C CYS A 186 -9.80 -8.72 2.09
N GLU A 187 -10.28 -7.60 1.59
CA GLU A 187 -11.54 -7.54 0.84
C GLU A 187 -11.28 -7.74 -0.66
N LEU A 188 -11.81 -8.85 -1.20
CA LEU A 188 -11.72 -9.19 -2.62
C LEU A 188 -12.87 -8.53 -3.40
N VAL A 189 -12.54 -7.78 -4.46
CA VAL A 189 -13.50 -6.93 -5.20
C VAL A 189 -13.69 -7.30 -6.68
N GLY A 190 -12.99 -8.32 -7.18
CA GLY A 190 -13.02 -8.72 -8.59
C GLY A 190 -13.64 -10.10 -8.83
N ASP A 191 -14.67 -10.18 -9.68
CA ASP A 191 -15.44 -11.41 -9.96
C ASP A 191 -14.61 -12.60 -10.48
N LYS A 192 -13.41 -12.36 -11.04
CA LYS A 192 -12.51 -13.39 -11.56
C LYS A 192 -11.52 -13.96 -10.53
N PHE A 193 -11.25 -13.21 -9.46
CA PHE A 193 -10.28 -13.55 -8.41
C PHE A 193 -11.06 -13.81 -7.12
N TYR A 194 -11.79 -14.93 -7.11
CA TYR A 194 -12.72 -15.32 -6.05
C TYR A 194 -12.04 -15.95 -4.82
N HIS A 195 -10.74 -16.20 -4.91
CA HIS A 195 -9.87 -16.65 -3.81
C HIS A 195 -8.63 -15.78 -3.67
N LEU A 196 -8.16 -15.60 -2.43
CA LEU A 196 -6.94 -14.86 -2.12
C LEU A 196 -5.72 -15.43 -2.86
N ASP A 197 -5.59 -16.75 -2.90
CA ASP A 197 -4.48 -17.46 -3.54
C ASP A 197 -4.44 -17.31 -5.08
N THR A 198 -5.49 -16.75 -5.71
CA THR A 198 -5.47 -16.44 -7.15
C THR A 198 -4.87 -15.07 -7.46
N CYS A 199 -4.70 -14.21 -6.45
CA CYS A 199 -4.24 -12.82 -6.60
C CYS A 199 -3.21 -12.37 -5.57
N PHE A 200 -2.78 -13.23 -4.63
CA PHE A 200 -1.78 -12.94 -3.60
C PHE A 200 -1.05 -14.21 -3.13
N ALA A 201 0.27 -14.26 -3.33
CA ALA A 201 1.17 -15.28 -2.81
C ALA A 201 2.30 -14.64 -1.99
N PRO A 202 2.38 -14.86 -0.66
CA PRO A 202 3.50 -14.41 0.15
C PRO A 202 4.84 -14.98 -0.33
N LEU A 203 5.86 -14.12 -0.34
CA LEU A 203 7.25 -14.48 -0.62
C LEU A 203 8.04 -14.55 0.69
N ASP A 204 7.92 -13.52 1.52
CA ASP A 204 8.60 -13.37 2.81
C ASP A 204 7.85 -12.38 3.72
N GLU A 205 8.49 -12.01 4.84
CA GLU A 205 7.96 -11.08 5.86
C GLU A 205 7.80 -9.62 5.38
N LYS A 206 8.26 -9.27 4.15
CA LYS A 206 8.25 -7.91 3.57
C LYS A 206 7.65 -7.84 2.16
N ALA A 207 7.45 -8.98 1.49
CA ALA A 207 6.98 -9.04 0.11
C ALA A 207 5.99 -10.18 -0.18
N ALA A 208 5.04 -9.92 -1.06
CA ALA A 208 4.21 -10.90 -1.75
C ALA A 208 4.21 -10.65 -3.28
N LEU A 209 3.97 -11.69 -4.09
CA LEU A 209 3.44 -11.52 -5.45
C LEU A 209 1.96 -11.19 -5.34
N TRP A 210 1.52 -10.07 -5.89
CA TRP A 210 0.11 -9.67 -5.78
C TRP A 210 -0.42 -8.96 -7.02
N TYR A 211 -1.72 -9.05 -7.25
CA TYR A 211 -2.44 -8.34 -8.30
C TYR A 211 -3.34 -7.25 -7.67
N PRO A 212 -2.89 -5.98 -7.60
CA PRO A 212 -3.59 -4.92 -6.86
C PRO A 212 -5.08 -4.73 -7.22
N PRO A 213 -5.52 -4.83 -8.50
CA PRO A 213 -6.93 -4.63 -8.87
C PRO A 213 -7.91 -5.65 -8.28
N ALA A 214 -7.46 -6.79 -7.74
CA ALA A 214 -8.33 -7.73 -7.04
C ALA A 214 -8.76 -7.25 -5.63
N PHE A 215 -8.08 -6.24 -5.07
CA PHE A 215 -8.23 -5.82 -3.67
C PHE A 215 -8.91 -4.46 -3.53
N SER A 216 -9.72 -4.29 -2.47
CA SER A 216 -10.26 -2.96 -2.12
C SER A 216 -9.14 -2.00 -1.69
N LYS A 217 -9.35 -0.68 -1.84
CA LYS A 217 -8.30 0.32 -1.62
C LYS A 217 -7.66 0.26 -0.23
N ASN A 218 -8.47 0.05 0.82
CA ASN A 218 -7.97 -0.11 2.18
C ASN A 218 -7.08 -1.36 2.31
N THR A 219 -7.42 -2.43 1.60
CA THR A 219 -6.62 -3.66 1.57
C THR A 219 -5.30 -3.44 0.83
N GLN A 220 -5.30 -2.69 -0.28
CA GLN A 220 -4.07 -2.32 -0.99
C GLN A 220 -3.12 -1.48 -0.11
N GLU A 221 -3.67 -0.50 0.61
CA GLU A 221 -2.91 0.34 1.56
C GLU A 221 -2.34 -0.50 2.71
N GLU A 222 -3.08 -1.46 3.25
CA GLU A 222 -2.63 -2.34 4.33
C GLU A 222 -1.57 -3.36 3.87
N ILE A 223 -1.71 -3.92 2.65
CA ILE A 223 -0.68 -4.76 2.01
C ILE A 223 0.62 -3.97 1.87
N LEU A 224 0.56 -2.76 1.31
CA LEU A 224 1.76 -1.92 1.13
C LEU A 224 2.34 -1.40 2.45
N ARG A 225 1.54 -1.27 3.51
CA ARG A 225 2.01 -0.87 4.85
C ARG A 225 2.80 -1.97 5.54
N ARG A 226 2.40 -3.24 5.38
CA ARG A 226 3.02 -4.40 6.05
C ARG A 226 4.06 -5.11 5.20
N LEU A 227 3.80 -5.24 3.90
CA LEU A 227 4.66 -5.86 2.91
C LEU A 227 5.09 -4.81 1.86
N PRO A 228 5.89 -3.79 2.25
CA PRO A 228 6.22 -2.64 1.39
C PRO A 228 7.07 -3.02 0.16
N GLN A 229 7.63 -4.22 0.11
CA GLN A 229 8.45 -4.70 -1.00
C GLN A 229 7.69 -5.62 -1.96
N SER A 230 6.36 -5.74 -1.82
CA SER A 230 5.50 -6.60 -2.65
C SER A 230 5.56 -6.28 -4.14
N ILE A 231 5.67 -7.33 -4.95
CA ILE A 231 5.84 -7.27 -6.40
C ILE A 231 4.45 -7.34 -7.06
N ALA A 232 4.02 -6.23 -7.65
CA ALA A 232 2.77 -6.17 -8.41
C ALA A 232 2.93 -6.87 -9.78
N VAL A 233 2.15 -7.93 -10.01
CA VAL A 233 2.10 -8.67 -11.28
C VAL A 233 1.18 -7.98 -12.30
N SER A 234 1.39 -8.22 -13.60
CA SER A 234 0.51 -7.70 -14.66
C SER A 234 -0.84 -8.41 -14.71
N ASP A 235 -1.78 -7.87 -15.49
CA ASP A 235 -3.08 -8.51 -15.74
C ASP A 235 -2.94 -9.84 -16.51
N GLU A 236 -1.98 -9.93 -17.43
CA GLU A 236 -1.61 -11.17 -18.12
C GLU A 236 -1.00 -12.20 -17.16
N GLU A 237 -0.11 -11.80 -16.26
CA GLU A 237 0.46 -12.68 -15.23
C GLU A 237 -0.60 -13.16 -14.22
N ALA A 238 -1.52 -12.28 -13.82
CA ALA A 238 -2.64 -12.66 -12.97
C ALA A 238 -3.58 -13.68 -13.65
N LYS A 239 -3.88 -13.48 -14.95
CA LYS A 239 -4.63 -14.45 -15.78
C LYS A 239 -3.87 -15.76 -16.00
N ALA A 240 -2.54 -15.75 -15.96
CA ALA A 240 -1.70 -16.95 -16.00
C ALA A 240 -1.52 -17.62 -14.63
N PHE A 241 -2.27 -17.20 -13.60
CA PHE A 241 -2.19 -17.74 -12.23
C PHE A 241 -0.80 -17.60 -11.58
N ILE A 242 0.01 -16.60 -11.95
CA ILE A 242 1.34 -16.39 -11.36
C ILE A 242 1.26 -16.09 -9.85
N CYS A 243 0.16 -15.50 -9.37
CA CYS A 243 -0.12 -15.35 -7.94
C CYS A 243 -0.55 -16.64 -7.23
N ASN A 244 -0.81 -17.74 -7.93
CA ASN A 244 -1.05 -19.06 -7.34
C ASN A 244 0.25 -19.89 -7.27
N ALA A 245 1.39 -19.21 -7.12
CA ALA A 245 2.69 -19.80 -6.91
C ALA A 245 2.88 -20.21 -5.44
N ILE A 246 3.64 -21.28 -5.20
CA ILE A 246 4.01 -21.71 -3.84
C ILE A 246 5.49 -21.39 -3.59
N THR A 247 5.75 -20.54 -2.59
CA THR A 247 7.11 -20.19 -2.18
C THR A 247 7.65 -21.25 -1.22
N VAL A 248 8.72 -21.95 -1.59
CA VAL A 248 9.40 -22.97 -0.77
C VAL A 248 10.86 -22.55 -0.58
N ARG A 249 11.25 -22.24 0.66
CA ARG A 249 12.58 -21.73 1.04
C ARG A 249 13.00 -20.48 0.25
N LYS A 250 13.81 -20.65 -0.81
CA LYS A 250 14.23 -19.60 -1.75
C LYS A 250 13.80 -19.92 -3.20
N ALA A 251 12.92 -20.89 -3.41
CA ALA A 251 12.30 -21.18 -4.69
C ALA A 251 10.86 -20.70 -4.73
N VAL A 252 10.45 -20.05 -5.82
CA VAL A 252 9.05 -19.72 -6.11
C VAL A 252 8.60 -20.66 -7.21
N LEU A 253 7.78 -21.66 -6.85
CA LEU A 253 7.24 -22.64 -7.78
C LEU A 253 5.95 -22.07 -8.38
N SER A 254 6.04 -21.54 -9.60
CA SER A 254 4.99 -20.78 -10.28
C SER A 254 4.48 -21.51 -11.52
N PRO A 255 3.25 -21.25 -11.99
CA PRO A 255 2.84 -21.64 -13.34
C PRO A 255 3.75 -21.00 -14.40
N ILE A 256 3.83 -21.61 -15.59
CA ILE A 256 4.53 -21.00 -16.74
C ILE A 256 3.85 -19.68 -17.12
N GLY A 257 4.65 -18.62 -17.25
CA GLY A 257 4.18 -17.28 -17.64
C GLY A 257 4.79 -16.13 -16.83
N VAL A 258 5.83 -16.37 -16.03
CA VAL A 258 6.47 -15.32 -15.22
C VAL A 258 7.26 -14.38 -16.12
N SER A 259 6.88 -13.10 -16.17
CA SER A 259 7.57 -12.11 -17.00
C SER A 259 9.01 -11.88 -16.54
N ASP A 260 9.87 -11.43 -17.45
CA ASP A 260 11.27 -11.10 -17.10
C ASP A 260 11.36 -10.03 -16.00
N LYS A 261 10.40 -9.10 -15.94
CA LYS A 261 10.32 -8.08 -14.88
C LYS A 261 10.07 -8.72 -13.51
N THR A 262 9.09 -9.62 -13.42
CA THR A 262 8.75 -10.34 -12.19
C THR A 262 9.86 -11.30 -11.80
N ARG A 263 10.46 -11.99 -12.78
CA ARG A 263 11.61 -12.89 -12.60
C ARG A 263 12.84 -12.17 -12.07
N SER A 264 13.21 -11.02 -12.65
CA SER A 264 14.29 -10.18 -12.12
C SER A 264 13.96 -9.67 -10.72
N SER A 265 12.73 -9.17 -10.48
CA SER A 265 12.32 -8.69 -9.15
C SER A 265 12.40 -9.77 -8.06
N LEU A 266 12.15 -11.03 -8.42
CA LEU A 266 12.34 -12.20 -7.54
C LEU A 266 13.82 -12.56 -7.38
N ALA A 267 14.59 -12.57 -8.47
CA ALA A 267 16.03 -12.86 -8.46
C ALA A 267 16.84 -11.84 -7.65
N ASP A 268 16.49 -10.55 -7.74
CA ASP A 268 17.09 -9.45 -6.96
C ASP A 268 16.88 -9.64 -5.45
N ARG A 269 15.81 -10.36 -5.05
CA ARG A 269 15.50 -10.75 -3.67
C ARG A 269 16.10 -12.13 -3.29
N GLY A 270 16.89 -12.73 -4.18
CA GLY A 270 17.51 -14.03 -4.00
C GLY A 270 16.55 -15.22 -4.14
N PHE A 271 15.38 -15.03 -4.77
CA PHE A 271 14.46 -16.13 -5.10
C PHE A 271 14.75 -16.70 -6.49
N LYS A 272 14.86 -18.03 -6.57
CA LYS A 272 14.89 -18.80 -7.82
C LYS A 272 13.45 -19.06 -8.28
N VAL A 273 13.12 -18.68 -9.50
CA VAL A 273 11.82 -19.03 -10.11
C VAL A 273 11.91 -20.41 -10.74
N VAL A 274 10.95 -21.29 -10.43
CA VAL A 274 10.76 -22.58 -11.10
C VAL A 274 9.37 -22.58 -11.72
N GLU A 275 9.31 -22.58 -13.05
CA GLU A 275 8.04 -22.62 -13.78
C GLU A 275 7.61 -24.06 -14.07
N ILE A 276 6.33 -24.33 -13.84
CA ILE A 276 5.72 -25.65 -13.96
C ILE A 276 4.50 -25.55 -14.85
N ASP A 277 4.36 -26.45 -15.82
CA ASP A 277 3.14 -26.52 -16.63
C ASP A 277 1.98 -26.99 -15.75
N MET A 278 1.03 -26.10 -15.47
CA MET A 278 -0.17 -26.37 -14.67
C MET A 278 -1.45 -26.34 -15.54
N SER A 279 -1.31 -26.37 -16.87
CA SER A 279 -2.42 -26.11 -17.81
C SER A 279 -3.63 -27.05 -17.70
N GLU A 280 -3.51 -28.26 -17.12
CA GLU A 280 -4.68 -29.11 -16.87
C GLU A 280 -5.43 -28.73 -15.59
N PHE A 281 -4.73 -28.20 -14.58
CA PHE A 281 -5.34 -27.72 -13.33
C PHE A 281 -5.94 -26.32 -13.49
N MET A 282 -5.31 -25.46 -14.31
CA MET A 282 -5.82 -24.12 -14.64
C MET A 282 -7.20 -24.16 -15.31
N LYS A 283 -7.52 -25.24 -16.05
CA LYS A 283 -8.87 -25.53 -16.58
C LYS A 283 -9.95 -25.67 -15.51
N SER A 284 -9.58 -25.80 -14.23
CA SER A 284 -10.49 -25.82 -13.07
C SER A 284 -10.36 -24.58 -12.19
N GLY A 285 -9.48 -23.63 -12.54
CA GLY A 285 -9.26 -22.40 -11.76
C GLY A 285 -8.31 -22.54 -10.56
N GLY A 286 -7.30 -23.41 -10.65
CA GLY A 286 -6.25 -23.53 -9.63
C GLY A 286 -4.90 -23.98 -10.20
N ALA A 287 -3.81 -23.72 -9.48
CA ALA A 287 -2.45 -24.10 -9.88
C ALA A 287 -1.58 -24.50 -8.67
N CYS A 288 -0.29 -24.12 -8.65
CA CYS A 288 0.71 -24.68 -7.74
C CYS A 288 0.31 -24.64 -6.26
N GLN A 289 -0.18 -23.50 -5.75
CA GLN A 289 -0.58 -23.38 -4.35
C GLN A 289 -1.87 -24.16 -4.03
N CYS A 290 -2.87 -24.19 -4.91
CA CYS A 290 -4.11 -24.92 -4.65
C CYS A 290 -3.88 -26.42 -4.41
N LEU A 291 -2.86 -27.00 -5.05
CA LEU A 291 -2.57 -28.45 -5.03
C LEU A 291 -1.78 -28.94 -3.80
N GLY A 292 -1.29 -28.05 -2.94
CA GLY A 292 -0.46 -28.40 -1.79
C GLY A 292 -0.89 -27.71 -0.49
N ALA A 293 -1.28 -28.50 0.52
CA ALA A 293 -1.62 -27.99 1.85
C ALA A 293 -0.42 -28.12 2.83
N PRO A 294 0.12 -27.03 3.40
CA PRO A 294 1.19 -27.08 4.40
C PRO A 294 0.80 -27.86 5.68
N VAL A 295 1.67 -28.75 6.17
CA VAL A 295 1.41 -29.56 7.39
C VAL A 295 2.66 -29.70 8.30
N PRO A 296 2.63 -29.16 9.55
CA PRO A 296 3.74 -29.26 10.51
C PRO A 296 4.03 -30.69 11.04
N PHE A 297 5.08 -30.83 11.87
CA PHE A 297 5.59 -32.11 12.41
C PHE A 297 5.55 -32.14 13.96
N TRP A 298 5.27 -33.30 14.56
CA TRP A 298 5.14 -33.49 16.02
C TRP A 298 5.80 -34.79 16.52
N MET A 299 6.34 -34.77 17.75
CA MET A 299 6.92 -35.90 18.49
C MET A 299 6.54 -35.76 19.97
N GLY A 300 6.12 -36.82 20.66
CA GLY A 300 5.72 -36.71 22.08
C GLY A 300 5.94 -37.96 22.95
N VAL A 301 6.61 -37.77 24.10
CA VAL A 301 6.59 -38.65 25.31
C VAL A 301 6.92 -37.80 26.57
N ARG A 302 6.16 -37.93 27.68
CA ARG A 302 6.50 -37.36 29.02
C ARG A 302 6.13 -38.30 30.19
N ARG A 303 6.98 -38.38 31.23
CA ARG A 303 6.74 -38.84 32.63
C ARG A 303 7.87 -38.35 33.58
N LYS A 304 7.77 -38.21 34.91
CA LYS A 304 6.69 -37.81 35.86
C LYS A 304 7.29 -37.68 37.32
N ILE A 305 6.63 -36.91 38.21
CA ILE A 305 6.67 -36.89 39.73
C ILE A 305 7.90 -36.27 40.52
N PRO A 306 7.75 -35.79 41.81
CA PRO A 306 8.14 -34.41 42.24
C PRO A 306 8.65 -34.18 43.73
N VAL A 307 8.47 -32.96 44.30
CA VAL A 307 8.36 -32.50 45.73
C VAL A 307 9.61 -31.98 46.51
N LEU A 308 9.62 -30.71 47.00
CA LEU A 308 9.59 -30.28 48.44
C LEU A 308 9.65 -28.73 48.67
N ASN A 309 9.59 -28.25 49.94
CA ASN A 309 9.04 -26.93 50.36
C ASN A 309 9.72 -26.27 51.62
N ARG A 310 9.53 -24.94 51.85
CA ARG A 310 9.87 -24.06 53.06
C ARG A 310 11.33 -23.54 53.20
N MET A 311 11.67 -22.32 53.71
CA MET A 311 11.21 -21.60 54.94
C MET A 311 11.77 -20.12 55.15
N ASN A 312 10.95 -19.19 55.69
CA ASN A 312 11.16 -17.98 56.56
C ASN A 312 12.17 -16.77 56.35
N ARG A 313 11.76 -15.58 56.85
CA ARG A 313 12.46 -14.24 56.93
C ARG A 313 12.81 -13.78 58.38
N PRO A 314 13.70 -12.76 58.58
CA PRO A 314 13.88 -11.99 59.83
C PRO A 314 13.39 -10.50 59.78
N SER A 315 13.67 -9.67 60.81
CA SER A 315 12.74 -8.67 61.40
C SER A 315 13.11 -7.16 61.41
N LEU A 316 12.12 -6.33 61.82
CA LEU A 316 11.94 -4.87 61.65
C LEU A 316 12.98 -3.87 62.21
N GLY A 317 13.95 -4.26 63.05
CA GLY A 317 14.68 -3.32 63.92
C GLY A 317 15.52 -2.25 63.21
N SER A 318 16.02 -2.53 62.00
CA SER A 318 17.03 -1.70 61.32
C SER A 318 16.46 -0.53 60.51
N ILE A 319 15.14 -0.47 60.30
CA ILE A 319 14.51 0.43 59.32
C ILE A 319 14.29 1.85 59.88
N ALA A 320 14.05 1.98 61.19
CA ALA A 320 13.60 3.24 61.80
C ALA A 320 14.64 4.36 61.85
N VAL A 321 15.94 4.03 61.91
CA VAL A 321 17.01 5.03 62.12
C VAL A 321 17.47 5.70 60.82
N VAL A 322 17.40 4.99 59.69
CA VAL A 322 17.83 5.50 58.39
C VAL A 322 16.82 6.50 57.80
N ALA A 323 15.52 6.30 58.05
CA ALA A 323 14.44 7.15 57.53
C ALA A 323 14.58 8.63 57.95
N THR A 324 14.91 8.90 59.22
CA THR A 324 14.93 10.25 59.80
C THR A 324 15.99 11.17 59.18
N VAL A 325 17.12 10.61 58.73
CA VAL A 325 18.23 11.41 58.16
C VAL A 325 17.93 11.84 56.71
N VAL A 326 17.24 10.99 55.94
CA VAL A 326 16.92 11.26 54.53
C VAL A 326 15.81 12.31 54.39
N ILE A 327 14.78 12.25 55.24
CA ILE A 327 13.62 13.17 55.20
C ILE A 327 14.04 14.64 55.34
N THR A 328 14.99 14.92 56.25
CA THR A 328 15.44 16.30 56.54
C THR A 328 16.23 16.92 55.36
N ALA A 329 16.98 16.11 54.61
CA ALA A 329 17.71 16.56 53.43
C ALA A 329 16.77 16.82 52.22
N SER A 330 15.73 16.01 52.06
CA SER A 330 14.74 16.16 50.97
C SER A 330 13.92 17.45 51.08
N ALA A 331 13.58 17.89 52.30
CA ALA A 331 12.78 19.09 52.53
C ALA A 331 13.45 20.38 52.01
N VAL A 332 14.77 20.51 52.14
CA VAL A 332 15.51 21.72 51.72
C VAL A 332 15.62 21.82 50.19
N TYR A 333 15.74 20.69 49.50
CA TYR A 333 15.79 20.65 48.02
C TYR A 333 14.45 21.05 47.38
N ALA A 334 13.34 20.64 48.00
CA ALA A 334 11.97 20.89 47.50
C ALA A 334 11.59 22.38 47.50
N VAL A 335 12.06 23.17 48.48
CA VAL A 335 11.63 24.57 48.66
C VAL A 335 12.37 25.56 47.73
N CYS A 336 13.64 25.30 47.39
CA CYS A 336 14.49 26.30 46.73
C CYS A 336 14.76 26.10 45.24
N VAL A 337 14.65 24.86 44.71
CA VAL A 337 15.12 24.54 43.33
C VAL A 337 13.99 24.07 42.41
N TYR A 338 12.94 23.44 42.96
CA TYR A 338 11.86 22.81 42.19
C TYR A 338 11.05 23.74 41.25
N PRO A 339 10.75 25.02 41.58
CA PRO A 339 9.84 25.84 40.76
C PRO A 339 10.34 26.35 39.40
N LYS A 340 11.59 26.07 38.98
CA LYS A 340 12.21 26.75 37.81
C LYS A 340 12.58 25.89 36.59
N LEU A 341 12.38 24.56 36.60
CA LEU A 341 12.77 23.67 35.48
C LEU A 341 11.66 22.68 35.00
N ASN A 342 10.41 23.14 35.08
CA ASN A 342 9.36 23.08 34.04
C ASN A 342 8.91 21.76 33.32
N ASN A 343 7.58 21.56 33.33
CA ASN A 343 6.71 21.32 32.14
C ASN A 343 6.40 19.95 31.50
N GLU A 344 6.07 18.88 32.25
CA GLU A 344 5.21 17.80 31.69
C GLU A 344 3.92 17.46 32.48
N TYR A 345 3.80 17.93 33.73
CA TYR A 345 2.61 17.74 34.57
C TYR A 345 1.29 18.21 33.91
N TYR A 346 1.36 19.20 33.02
CA TYR A 346 0.20 19.77 32.32
C TYR A 346 -0.37 18.90 31.18
N LYS A 347 0.37 17.92 30.64
CA LYS A 347 -0.12 17.10 29.50
C LYS A 347 -1.00 15.92 29.92
N GLU A 348 -0.68 15.22 31.01
CA GLU A 348 -1.50 14.09 31.48
C GLU A 348 -2.79 14.54 32.18
N ALA A 349 -2.76 15.66 32.93
CA ALA A 349 -3.93 16.22 33.59
C ALA A 349 -5.08 16.47 32.59
N GLN A 350 -4.79 17.11 31.46
CA GLN A 350 -5.76 17.43 30.41
C GLN A 350 -6.35 16.20 29.69
N LYS A 351 -5.68 15.05 29.71
CA LYS A 351 -6.19 13.83 29.06
C LYS A 351 -7.18 13.08 29.96
N ARG A 352 -6.96 13.09 31.28
CA ARG A 352 -7.91 12.56 32.29
C ARG A 352 -9.14 13.46 32.47
N GLU A 353 -8.94 14.77 32.47
CA GLU A 353 -10.02 15.77 32.60
C GLU A 353 -11.05 15.65 31.45
N ARG A 354 -10.60 15.42 30.21
CA ARG A 354 -11.50 15.21 29.06
C ARG A 354 -12.35 13.95 29.14
N ALA A 355 -11.87 12.89 29.79
CA ALA A 355 -12.64 11.65 29.98
C ALA A 355 -13.74 11.81 31.04
N LEU A 356 -13.43 12.49 32.16
CA LEU A 356 -14.39 12.79 33.22
C LEU A 356 -15.49 13.77 32.77
N ILE A 357 -15.13 14.79 31.98
CA ILE A 357 -16.09 15.77 31.43
C ILE A 357 -17.06 15.16 30.41
N HIS A 358 -16.67 14.07 29.73
CA HIS A 358 -17.58 13.44 28.76
C HIS A 358 -18.68 12.61 29.44
N ALA A 359 -18.39 12.01 30.60
CA ALA A 359 -19.36 11.29 31.41
C ALA A 359 -20.36 12.23 32.12
N SER A 360 -19.91 13.38 32.66
CA SER A 360 -20.81 14.31 33.36
C SER A 360 -21.73 15.13 32.44
N LYS A 361 -21.50 15.09 31.11
CA LYS A 361 -22.36 15.79 30.13
C LYS A 361 -23.71 15.14 29.89
N GLU A 362 -23.85 13.84 30.12
CA GLU A 362 -25.17 13.17 30.02
C GLU A 362 -26.01 13.40 31.29
N GLU A 363 -25.37 13.45 32.47
CA GLU A 363 -26.06 13.72 33.74
C GLU A 363 -26.56 15.18 33.86
N LEU A 364 -25.87 16.14 33.24
CA LEU A 364 -26.29 17.56 33.24
C LEU A 364 -27.43 17.89 32.24
N ALA A 365 -27.92 16.93 31.46
CA ALA A 365 -29.08 17.13 30.59
C ALA A 365 -30.42 17.04 31.34
N ASN A 366 -30.51 16.25 32.41
CA ASN A 366 -31.74 15.97 33.18
C ASN A 366 -31.73 16.64 34.57
N GLY A 367 -31.45 17.94 34.60
CA GLY A 367 -31.08 18.64 35.83
C GLY A 367 -32.09 18.61 36.98
N GLN A 368 -31.70 17.99 38.10
CA GLN A 368 -32.09 18.34 39.48
C GLN A 368 -30.87 18.23 40.41
N ARG A 369 -30.88 18.94 41.56
CA ARG A 369 -29.66 19.46 42.21
C ARG A 369 -29.82 19.57 43.73
N MET A 370 -28.82 19.15 44.52
CA MET A 370 -28.42 19.57 45.90
C MET A 370 -27.56 18.45 46.56
N SER A 371 -26.64 18.64 47.52
CA SER A 371 -25.75 19.79 47.86
C SER A 371 -24.74 19.40 48.99
N CYS A 372 -23.46 19.72 48.79
CA CYS A 372 -22.40 20.08 49.77
C CYS A 372 -22.00 19.23 51.02
N GLU A 373 -20.66 19.18 51.22
CA GLU A 373 -19.85 19.19 52.47
C GLU A 373 -19.18 17.92 53.06
N GLU A 374 -17.82 17.96 53.01
CA GLU A 374 -16.73 17.53 53.93
C GLU A 374 -16.54 16.11 54.53
N VAL A 375 -15.26 15.88 54.92
CA VAL A 375 -14.67 14.94 55.93
C VAL A 375 -13.84 13.75 55.41
N ASP A 376 -12.76 13.46 56.15
CA ASP A 376 -11.66 12.51 55.93
C ASP A 376 -11.93 11.02 56.27
N GLU A 377 -10.95 10.17 55.91
CA GLU A 377 -10.60 8.81 56.41
C GLU A 377 -11.57 7.59 56.29
N VAL A 378 -11.10 6.54 55.57
CA VAL A 378 -10.90 5.10 55.98
C VAL A 378 -12.06 4.32 56.71
N PRO A 379 -12.27 2.97 56.57
CA PRO A 379 -11.91 1.93 55.57
C PRO A 379 -13.17 1.18 55.00
N HIS A 380 -12.99 -0.03 54.43
CA HIS A 380 -14.07 -1.01 54.15
C HIS A 380 -14.63 -1.65 55.45
N GLU A 381 -15.96 -1.88 55.53
CA GLU A 381 -16.58 -3.24 55.52
C GLU A 381 -18.14 -3.23 55.56
N GLU A 382 -18.70 -4.23 54.85
CA GLU A 382 -19.99 -4.94 54.92
C GLU A 382 -21.39 -4.29 55.20
N ASN A 383 -22.28 -4.56 54.23
CA ASN A 383 -23.70 -4.98 54.29
C ASN A 383 -24.88 -4.10 54.77
N ASP A 384 -25.82 -3.95 53.82
CA ASP A 384 -27.27 -4.31 53.88
C ASP A 384 -28.25 -3.18 53.50
N GLY A 385 -29.04 -3.41 52.43
CA GLY A 385 -30.17 -2.55 52.03
C GLY A 385 -30.36 -2.39 50.51
N GLU A 386 -31.33 -3.11 49.94
CA GLU A 386 -31.63 -3.18 48.50
C GLU A 386 -32.21 -1.89 47.88
N ALA A 387 -31.86 -1.61 46.61
CA ALA A 387 -32.73 -1.10 45.51
C ALA A 387 -31.88 -0.53 44.34
N SER A 388 -31.23 -1.38 43.54
CA SER A 388 -31.75 -1.85 42.24
C SER A 388 -31.92 -0.77 41.15
N ASN A 389 -30.86 -0.51 40.40
CA ASN A 389 -30.93 -0.22 38.97
C ASN A 389 -29.64 -0.75 38.32
N GLU A 390 -29.77 -1.85 37.60
CA GLU A 390 -28.66 -2.70 37.19
C GLU A 390 -27.88 -2.04 36.04
N LYS A 391 -26.65 -1.60 36.31
CA LYS A 391 -25.63 -1.56 35.25
C LYS A 391 -25.33 -3.01 34.91
N GLU A 392 -25.55 -3.42 33.66
CA GLU A 392 -25.13 -4.75 33.20
C GLU A 392 -23.67 -4.98 33.63
N PRO A 393 -23.37 -6.04 34.39
CA PRO A 393 -22.03 -6.26 34.88
C PRO A 393 -21.09 -6.43 33.68
N VAL A 394 -19.99 -5.67 33.67
CA VAL A 394 -18.93 -5.90 32.68
C VAL A 394 -18.46 -7.33 32.85
N GLU A 395 -18.83 -8.20 31.91
CA GLU A 395 -18.36 -9.58 31.88
C GLU A 395 -16.83 -9.57 31.85
N LYS A 396 -16.25 -10.05 32.95
CA LYS A 396 -14.82 -10.30 33.12
C LYS A 396 -14.57 -11.79 33.02
N ASN A 397 -13.31 -12.18 32.85
CA ASN A 397 -12.91 -13.58 32.81
C ASN A 397 -13.71 -14.35 31.75
N GLN A 398 -13.82 -13.77 30.56
CA GLN A 398 -14.46 -14.35 29.36
C GLN A 398 -13.54 -15.43 28.75
N TYR A 399 -13.10 -16.37 29.58
CA TYR A 399 -12.33 -17.56 29.24
C TYR A 399 -12.97 -18.79 29.89
N SER A 400 -12.82 -19.96 29.27
CA SER A 400 -13.17 -21.23 29.90
C SER A 400 -11.96 -22.15 29.89
N LEU A 401 -11.47 -22.50 31.08
CA LEU A 401 -10.38 -23.46 31.23
C LEU A 401 -10.81 -24.90 30.94
N GLU A 402 -12.11 -25.22 30.90
CA GLU A 402 -12.60 -26.58 30.58
C GLU A 402 -12.30 -26.99 29.14
N ALA A 403 -12.10 -26.03 28.23
CA ALA A 403 -11.76 -26.28 26.83
C ALA A 403 -10.30 -26.77 26.61
N PHE A 404 -9.43 -26.63 27.62
CA PHE A 404 -8.02 -27.01 27.54
C PHE A 404 -7.79 -28.38 28.21
N PRO A 405 -7.07 -29.33 27.59
CA PRO A 405 -6.70 -30.60 28.23
C PRO A 405 -5.73 -30.39 29.39
N ASP A 406 -5.77 -31.26 30.41
CA ASP A 406 -4.92 -31.20 31.63
C ASP A 406 -3.39 -31.27 31.34
N ASP A 407 -3.03 -31.66 30.12
CA ASP A 407 -1.66 -31.77 29.66
C ASP A 407 -1.29 -30.79 28.53
N GLU A 408 -2.09 -29.73 28.36
CA GLU A 408 -1.78 -28.58 27.51
C GLU A 408 -0.43 -27.94 27.92
N GLU A 409 0.39 -27.63 26.92
CA GLU A 409 1.69 -26.97 27.14
C GLU A 409 1.61 -25.45 26.89
N TYR A 410 0.63 -24.98 26.12
CA TYR A 410 0.42 -23.56 25.79
C TYR A 410 -1.01 -23.09 26.09
N ILE A 411 -1.16 -22.02 26.88
CA ILE A 411 -2.46 -21.39 27.14
C ILE A 411 -2.40 -19.91 26.77
N ASP A 412 -3.30 -19.51 25.87
CA ASP A 412 -3.55 -18.12 25.50
C ASP A 412 -4.92 -17.65 26.01
N LEU A 413 -4.90 -16.55 26.76
CA LEU A 413 -6.05 -15.86 27.34
C LEU A 413 -6.11 -14.40 26.85
N THR A 414 -5.49 -14.08 25.72
CA THR A 414 -5.45 -12.73 25.14
C THR A 414 -6.85 -12.13 24.90
N MET A 415 -7.05 -10.87 25.31
CA MET A 415 -8.31 -10.13 25.22
C MET A 415 -9.53 -10.78 25.91
N THR A 416 -9.35 -11.77 26.78
CA THR A 416 -10.45 -12.46 27.50
C THR A 416 -11.01 -11.67 28.68
N ARG A 417 -10.60 -10.42 28.87
CA ARG A 417 -10.96 -9.57 30.03
C ARG A 417 -10.64 -10.24 31.37
N ALA A 418 -9.57 -11.02 31.43
CA ALA A 418 -9.07 -11.64 32.65
C ALA A 418 -8.67 -10.53 33.64
N ASP A 419 -9.24 -10.53 34.85
CA ASP A 419 -8.88 -9.56 35.90
C ASP A 419 -7.94 -10.12 36.98
N HIS A 420 -7.74 -11.43 36.95
CA HIS A 420 -6.74 -12.20 37.68
C HIS A 420 -6.26 -13.37 36.82
N ILE A 421 -5.10 -13.94 37.13
CA ILE A 421 -4.62 -15.16 36.47
C ILE A 421 -5.40 -16.34 37.06
N PRO A 422 -6.09 -17.16 36.25
CA PRO A 422 -6.94 -18.22 36.77
C PRO A 422 -6.16 -19.35 37.43
N GLU A 423 -6.88 -20.28 38.05
CA GLU A 423 -6.29 -21.47 38.68
C GLU A 423 -5.81 -22.46 37.60
N LEU A 424 -4.51 -22.46 37.34
CA LEU A 424 -3.88 -23.23 36.26
C LEU A 424 -3.16 -24.50 36.76
N THR A 425 -3.24 -24.85 38.05
CA THR A 425 -2.60 -26.06 38.63
C THR A 425 -2.96 -27.37 37.94
N ARG A 426 -4.09 -27.43 37.23
CA ARG A 426 -4.49 -28.58 36.40
C ARG A 426 -3.49 -28.85 35.27
N PHE A 427 -2.91 -27.80 34.69
CA PHE A 427 -2.04 -27.83 33.51
C PHE A 427 -0.59 -28.15 33.87
N SER A 428 -0.36 -29.35 34.39
CA SER A 428 0.95 -29.80 34.91
C SER A 428 2.10 -29.87 33.90
N LYS A 429 1.84 -29.58 32.61
CA LYS A 429 2.86 -29.48 31.57
C LYS A 429 3.13 -28.07 31.05
N LEU A 430 2.29 -27.09 31.42
CA LEU A 430 2.27 -25.72 30.88
C LEU A 430 3.69 -25.11 30.85
N ASN A 431 4.16 -24.78 29.65
CA ASN A 431 5.45 -24.14 29.41
C ASN A 431 5.32 -22.74 28.80
N ASP A 432 4.20 -22.39 28.18
CA ASP A 432 3.93 -21.04 27.66
C ASP A 432 2.54 -20.57 28.12
N LEU A 433 2.49 -19.39 28.74
CA LEU A 433 1.27 -18.75 29.22
C LEU A 433 1.19 -17.31 28.73
N THR A 434 0.22 -17.04 27.87
CA THR A 434 -0.04 -15.74 27.25
C THR A 434 -1.36 -15.17 27.77
N ILE A 435 -1.37 -13.94 28.29
CA ILE A 435 -2.55 -13.26 28.86
C ILE A 435 -2.56 -11.77 28.42
N ARG A 436 -2.43 -11.52 27.11
CA ARG A 436 -2.24 -10.14 26.59
C ARG A 436 -3.50 -9.29 26.58
N SER A 437 -3.35 -7.97 26.63
CA SER A 437 -4.46 -7.00 26.45
C SER A 437 -5.64 -7.25 27.41
N ASN A 438 -5.34 -7.40 28.70
CA ASN A 438 -6.26 -7.86 29.74
C ASN A 438 -6.41 -6.85 30.91
N LEU A 439 -7.11 -7.27 31.97
CA LEU A 439 -7.45 -6.44 33.13
C LEU A 439 -6.61 -6.76 34.37
N LEU A 440 -5.52 -7.53 34.25
CA LEU A 440 -4.69 -7.97 35.37
C LEU A 440 -4.05 -6.77 36.08
N LYS A 441 -4.36 -6.59 37.37
CA LYS A 441 -3.76 -5.52 38.21
C LYS A 441 -2.56 -6.00 39.02
N GLU A 442 -2.50 -7.30 39.28
CA GLU A 442 -1.45 -7.99 40.02
C GLU A 442 -1.20 -9.37 39.41
N ILE A 443 -0.01 -9.90 39.67
CA ILE A 443 0.33 -11.30 39.39
C ILE A 443 -0.05 -12.07 40.67
N ASN A 444 -1.22 -12.70 40.69
CA ASN A 444 -1.70 -13.45 41.86
C ASN A 444 -0.96 -14.79 42.03
N THR A 445 -1.20 -15.46 43.15
CA THR A 445 -0.47 -16.67 43.58
C THR A 445 -0.63 -17.89 42.67
N ASN A 446 -1.55 -17.84 41.70
CA ASN A 446 -1.89 -18.99 40.84
C ASN A 446 -0.77 -19.34 39.84
N LEU A 447 0.22 -18.45 39.63
CA LEU A 447 1.44 -18.80 38.89
C LEU A 447 2.42 -19.64 39.71
N ILE A 448 2.42 -19.56 41.05
CA ILE A 448 3.44 -20.19 41.90
C ILE A 448 3.60 -21.71 41.67
N PRO A 449 2.53 -22.47 41.40
CA PRO A 449 2.65 -23.90 41.09
C PRO A 449 3.22 -24.20 39.69
N LEU A 450 3.20 -23.25 38.75
CA LEU A 450 3.47 -23.44 37.32
C LEU A 450 4.97 -23.43 36.98
N THR A 451 5.77 -24.08 37.82
CA THR A 451 7.24 -24.14 37.73
C THR A 451 7.79 -24.72 36.42
N SER A 452 6.95 -25.28 35.55
CA SER A 452 7.27 -25.72 34.20
C SER A 452 7.28 -24.60 33.14
N LEU A 453 6.84 -23.38 33.47
CA LEU A 453 6.83 -22.25 32.55
C LEU A 453 8.25 -21.90 32.05
N VAL A 454 8.32 -21.68 30.73
CA VAL A 454 9.47 -21.30 29.91
C VAL A 454 9.20 -19.94 29.24
N GLU A 455 7.97 -19.69 28.78
CA GLU A 455 7.51 -18.39 28.31
C GLU A 455 6.34 -17.90 29.17
N LEU A 456 6.33 -16.61 29.49
CA LEU A 456 5.21 -15.94 30.18
C LEU A 456 5.02 -14.56 29.58
N ASP A 457 3.83 -14.30 29.07
CA ASP A 457 3.50 -13.07 28.37
C ASP A 457 2.27 -12.39 28.98
N LEU A 458 2.49 -11.26 29.62
CA LEU A 458 1.47 -10.42 30.25
C LEU A 458 1.45 -9.02 29.61
N TYR A 459 1.80 -8.91 28.32
CA TYR A 459 1.78 -7.67 27.55
C TYR A 459 0.43 -6.94 27.64
N GLU A 460 0.44 -5.61 27.74
CA GLU A 460 -0.75 -4.75 27.82
C GLU A 460 -1.73 -5.16 28.94
N ASN A 461 -1.24 -5.07 30.18
CA ASN A 461 -2.04 -5.26 31.37
C ASN A 461 -1.96 -4.03 32.29
N GLN A 462 -2.32 -4.20 33.56
CA GLN A 462 -2.43 -3.11 34.54
C GLN A 462 -1.51 -3.34 35.74
N LEU A 463 -0.53 -4.25 35.60
CA LEU A 463 0.37 -4.73 36.65
C LEU A 463 1.19 -3.58 37.24
N GLY A 464 1.04 -3.36 38.55
CA GLY A 464 1.81 -2.34 39.27
C GLY A 464 3.19 -2.81 39.74
N GLU A 465 3.34 -4.12 39.97
CA GLU A 465 4.53 -4.74 40.54
C GLU A 465 4.79 -6.11 39.90
N ILE A 466 6.06 -6.53 39.89
CA ILE A 466 6.46 -7.90 39.57
C ILE A 466 6.55 -8.67 40.90
N VAL A 467 5.71 -9.69 41.06
CA VAL A 467 5.61 -10.55 42.26
C VAL A 467 5.19 -11.96 41.85
N ASN A 468 5.40 -12.95 42.72
CA ASN A 468 4.96 -14.34 42.55
C ASN A 468 5.56 -15.08 41.34
N LEU A 469 6.60 -14.52 40.70
CA LEU A 469 7.37 -15.16 39.63
C LEU A 469 8.55 -15.98 40.14
N GLU A 470 8.93 -15.85 41.42
CA GLU A 470 10.19 -16.39 41.97
C GLU A 470 10.33 -17.92 41.85
N SER A 471 9.19 -18.61 41.67
CA SER A 471 9.09 -20.06 41.49
C SER A 471 9.32 -20.54 40.05
N LEU A 472 9.20 -19.66 39.06
CA LEU A 472 9.22 -19.98 37.63
C LEU A 472 10.65 -20.15 37.10
N VAL A 473 11.52 -20.84 37.83
CA VAL A 473 12.98 -20.94 37.59
C VAL A 473 13.39 -21.53 36.22
N ASN A 474 12.43 -22.00 35.42
CA ASN A 474 12.63 -22.49 34.06
C ASN A 474 12.35 -21.44 32.97
N LEU A 475 11.89 -20.23 33.33
CA LEU A 475 11.53 -19.18 32.39
C LEU A 475 12.74 -18.72 31.56
N GLU A 476 12.63 -18.84 30.24
CA GLU A 476 13.60 -18.35 29.25
C GLU A 476 13.11 -17.06 28.57
N LYS A 477 11.79 -16.78 28.55
CA LYS A 477 11.22 -15.52 28.03
C LYS A 477 10.12 -14.95 28.91
N LEU A 478 10.17 -13.63 29.13
CA LEU A 478 9.20 -12.90 29.93
C LEU A 478 8.83 -11.58 29.25
N ASP A 479 7.56 -11.41 28.89
CA ASP A 479 7.01 -10.12 28.45
C ASP A 479 6.07 -9.54 29.52
N LEU A 480 6.44 -8.34 29.98
CA LEU A 480 5.72 -7.53 30.96
C LEU A 480 5.48 -6.12 30.40
N SER A 481 5.52 -5.95 29.09
CA SER A 481 5.39 -4.66 28.40
C SER A 481 3.99 -4.07 28.51
N TYR A 482 3.86 -2.76 28.30
CA TYR A 482 2.61 -1.99 28.36
C TYR A 482 1.85 -2.16 29.68
N ASN A 483 2.59 -2.16 30.79
CA ASN A 483 2.07 -2.30 32.15
C ASN A 483 2.28 -1.01 32.96
N ARG A 484 2.29 -1.11 34.30
CA ARG A 484 2.43 0.02 35.22
C ARG A 484 3.60 -0.17 36.21
N ILE A 485 4.48 -1.13 35.92
CA ILE A 485 5.60 -1.56 36.77
C ILE A 485 6.56 -0.40 37.00
N ARG A 486 6.95 -0.18 38.26
CA ARG A 486 7.90 0.88 38.65
C ARG A 486 9.29 0.39 39.02
N GLU A 487 9.42 -0.89 39.37
CA GLU A 487 10.65 -1.49 39.86
C GLU A 487 10.73 -2.92 39.37
N ILE A 488 11.89 -3.31 38.87
CA ILE A 488 12.19 -4.70 38.52
C ILE A 488 12.59 -5.42 39.82
N LYS A 489 11.78 -6.40 40.21
CA LYS A 489 11.93 -7.21 41.43
C LYS A 489 11.34 -8.61 41.19
N GLY A 490 11.67 -9.58 42.04
CA GLY A 490 11.16 -10.95 41.93
C GLY A 490 11.74 -11.78 40.77
N LEU A 491 12.65 -11.23 39.95
CA LEU A 491 13.26 -11.94 38.81
C LEU A 491 14.57 -12.67 39.15
N SER A 492 15.17 -12.43 40.31
CA SER A 492 16.54 -12.89 40.64
C SER A 492 16.73 -14.42 40.75
N THR A 493 15.65 -15.19 40.73
CA THR A 493 15.67 -16.67 40.67
C THR A 493 15.55 -17.21 39.24
N LEU A 494 15.17 -16.38 38.26
CA LEU A 494 14.90 -16.75 36.87
C LEU A 494 16.18 -16.87 36.04
N ILE A 495 17.17 -17.59 36.56
CA ILE A 495 18.54 -17.62 36.03
C ILE A 495 18.69 -18.15 34.59
N LYS A 496 17.63 -18.74 34.02
CA LYS A 496 17.57 -19.17 32.62
C LYS A 496 17.07 -18.11 31.64
N LEU A 497 16.55 -16.98 32.14
CA LEU A 497 15.92 -15.95 31.31
C LEU A 497 16.91 -15.45 30.24
N ARG A 498 16.47 -15.50 28.98
CA ARG A 498 17.18 -15.09 27.77
C ARG A 498 16.60 -13.83 27.16
N GLU A 499 15.27 -13.70 27.21
CA GLU A 499 14.55 -12.58 26.62
C GLU A 499 13.66 -11.94 27.68
N LEU A 500 13.83 -10.63 27.89
CA LEU A 500 13.05 -9.86 28.85
C LEU A 500 12.55 -8.56 28.21
N TYR A 501 11.23 -8.45 28.11
CA TYR A 501 10.53 -7.30 27.54
C TYR A 501 9.77 -6.56 28.63
N LEU A 502 10.06 -5.28 28.77
CA LEU A 502 9.52 -4.39 29.80
C LEU A 502 9.09 -3.03 29.19
N VAL A 503 8.76 -2.99 27.89
CA VAL A 503 8.42 -1.76 27.14
C VAL A 503 7.26 -1.03 27.79
N HIS A 504 7.20 0.31 27.70
CA HIS A 504 6.05 1.11 28.13
C HIS A 504 5.62 0.83 29.59
N ASN A 505 6.59 0.95 30.49
CA ASN A 505 6.39 0.84 31.93
C ASN A 505 6.77 2.16 32.64
N LYS A 506 7.06 2.10 33.94
CA LYS A 506 7.39 3.26 34.77
C LYS A 506 8.70 3.06 35.54
N ILE A 507 9.55 2.16 35.05
CA ILE A 507 10.84 1.78 35.66
C ILE A 507 11.80 2.96 35.53
N ASP A 508 12.39 3.41 36.63
CA ASP A 508 13.36 4.51 36.66
C ASP A 508 14.81 4.09 36.94
N GLU A 509 15.02 2.83 37.35
CA GLU A 509 16.32 2.24 37.63
C GLU A 509 16.35 0.76 37.21
N ILE A 510 17.44 0.35 36.56
CA ILE A 510 17.71 -1.06 36.22
C ILE A 510 18.40 -1.71 37.43
N LYS A 511 17.72 -2.69 38.04
CA LYS A 511 18.14 -3.44 39.25
C LYS A 511 17.30 -4.72 39.39
N GLY A 512 17.59 -5.58 40.37
CA GLY A 512 16.80 -6.78 40.65
C GLY A 512 16.99 -7.91 39.63
N MET A 513 18.05 -7.82 38.81
CA MET A 513 18.40 -8.72 37.72
C MET A 513 19.83 -9.26 37.85
N GLU A 514 20.45 -9.15 39.03
CA GLU A 514 21.88 -9.39 39.30
C GLU A 514 22.34 -10.83 38.97
N ASN A 515 21.40 -11.77 38.93
CA ASN A 515 21.67 -13.19 38.63
C ASN A 515 21.34 -13.58 37.17
N LEU A 516 20.76 -12.69 36.37
CA LEU A 516 20.25 -12.97 35.01
C LEU A 516 21.37 -12.98 33.97
N THR A 517 22.31 -13.91 34.11
CA THR A 517 23.52 -14.01 33.27
C THR A 517 23.27 -14.61 31.88
N GLN A 518 22.10 -15.20 31.63
CA GLN A 518 21.74 -15.86 30.37
C GLN A 518 20.99 -14.95 29.37
N ILE A 519 20.71 -13.70 29.75
CA ILE A 519 20.00 -12.73 28.92
C ILE A 519 20.79 -12.50 27.62
N VAL A 520 20.09 -12.60 26.50
CA VAL A 520 20.54 -12.34 25.12
C VAL A 520 19.87 -11.09 24.56
N LEU A 521 18.59 -10.87 24.90
CA LEU A 521 17.81 -9.69 24.53
C LEU A 521 17.21 -9.05 25.79
N LEU A 522 17.49 -7.77 25.99
CA LEU A 522 16.89 -6.95 27.04
C LEU A 522 16.23 -5.71 26.42
N GLU A 523 14.92 -5.61 26.57
CA GLU A 523 14.11 -4.52 26.01
C GLU A 523 13.39 -3.75 27.14
N LEU A 524 13.79 -2.50 27.30
CA LEU A 524 13.43 -1.57 28.38
C LEU A 524 12.91 -0.23 27.85
N GLY A 525 12.44 -0.19 26.60
CA GLY A 525 11.97 1.01 25.92
C GLY A 525 10.76 1.69 26.59
N ASP A 526 10.58 2.99 26.34
CA ASP A 526 9.47 3.81 26.86
C ASP A 526 9.27 3.70 28.39
N ASN A 527 10.38 3.82 29.11
CA ASN A 527 10.43 3.81 30.57
C ASN A 527 10.91 5.18 31.10
N ARG A 528 11.50 5.20 32.30
CA ARG A 528 11.96 6.42 32.99
C ARG A 528 13.42 6.33 33.41
N ILE A 529 14.15 5.33 32.90
CA ILE A 529 15.53 4.98 33.24
C ILE A 529 16.45 6.17 32.96
N ARG A 530 17.38 6.42 33.88
CA ARG A 530 18.33 7.55 33.79
C ARG A 530 19.78 7.15 33.59
N GLN A 531 20.14 5.93 33.96
CA GLN A 531 21.50 5.40 33.90
C GLN A 531 21.43 3.95 33.45
N ILE A 532 22.40 3.54 32.63
CA ILE A 532 22.59 2.16 32.24
C ILE A 532 23.55 1.55 33.28
N LYS A 533 23.02 0.67 34.13
CA LYS A 533 23.75 0.01 35.22
C LYS A 533 23.00 -1.24 35.64
N GLY A 534 23.62 -2.12 36.43
CA GLY A 534 22.97 -3.36 36.90
C GLY A 534 22.74 -4.39 35.79
N ILE A 535 23.53 -4.32 34.71
CA ILE A 535 23.57 -5.27 33.60
C ILE A 535 25.00 -5.73 33.27
N GLU A 536 26.01 -5.25 34.00
CA GLU A 536 27.45 -5.44 33.76
C GLU A 536 27.91 -6.91 33.82
N HIS A 537 27.05 -7.80 34.33
CA HIS A 537 27.22 -9.25 34.43
C HIS A 537 26.58 -10.04 33.28
N MET A 538 25.80 -9.40 32.40
CA MET A 538 25.07 -10.04 31.31
C MET A 538 25.97 -10.31 30.09
N ALA A 539 27.03 -11.10 30.26
CA ALA A 539 28.05 -11.36 29.24
C ALA A 539 27.53 -12.03 27.95
N ASN A 540 26.29 -12.54 27.94
CA ASN A 540 25.63 -13.13 26.78
C ASN A 540 24.71 -12.14 26.01
N LEU A 541 24.58 -10.90 26.49
CA LEU A 541 23.68 -9.90 25.91
C LEU A 541 24.16 -9.51 24.50
N LYS A 542 23.28 -9.68 23.52
CA LYS A 542 23.51 -9.33 22.11
C LYS A 542 22.68 -8.13 21.69
N GLU A 543 21.49 -7.98 22.25
CA GLU A 543 20.55 -6.92 21.88
C GLU A 543 20.08 -6.18 23.13
N LEU A 544 20.32 -4.86 23.16
CA LEU A 544 19.94 -3.98 24.25
C LEU A 544 19.12 -2.81 23.71
N TYR A 545 17.85 -2.76 24.08
CA TYR A 545 16.92 -1.72 23.69
C TYR A 545 16.51 -0.88 24.91
N LEU A 546 16.74 0.42 24.82
CA LEU A 546 16.62 1.41 25.88
C LEU A 546 15.97 2.72 25.37
N GLY A 547 15.30 2.66 24.21
CA GLY A 547 14.69 3.83 23.58
C GLY A 547 13.64 4.54 24.46
N LYS A 548 13.41 5.83 24.23
CA LYS A 548 12.41 6.65 24.92
C LYS A 548 12.53 6.60 26.46
N ASN A 549 13.75 6.73 26.96
CA ASN A 549 14.07 6.82 28.38
C ASN A 549 14.57 8.23 28.75
N LYS A 550 15.37 8.36 29.80
CA LYS A 550 15.94 9.63 30.30
C LYS A 550 17.44 9.53 30.50
N ILE A 551 18.09 8.62 29.78
CA ILE A 551 19.53 8.34 29.84
C ILE A 551 20.30 9.51 29.22
N ASP A 552 21.22 10.10 29.97
CA ASP A 552 22.05 11.23 29.52
C ASP A 552 23.51 10.86 29.20
N LYS A 553 23.93 9.63 29.56
CA LYS A 553 25.25 9.05 29.25
C LYS A 553 25.18 7.57 28.90
N ILE A 554 26.13 7.14 28.08
CA ILE A 554 26.43 5.73 27.86
C ILE A 554 27.46 5.31 28.92
N GLU A 555 27.07 4.45 29.84
CA GLU A 555 27.91 3.90 30.92
C GLU A 555 27.46 2.46 31.24
N GLY A 556 28.22 1.69 32.02
CA GLY A 556 27.77 0.37 32.52
C GLY A 556 27.61 -0.74 31.46
N ILE A 557 28.06 -0.51 30.22
CA ILE A 557 28.03 -1.50 29.13
C ILE A 557 29.41 -1.99 28.71
N ASP A 558 30.48 -1.49 29.34
CA ASP A 558 31.88 -1.75 28.99
C ASP A 558 32.29 -3.24 29.04
N ARG A 559 31.49 -4.08 29.71
CA ARG A 559 31.69 -5.52 29.83
C ARG A 559 30.86 -6.35 28.85
N LEU A 560 29.96 -5.72 28.10
CA LEU A 560 29.02 -6.37 27.19
C LEU A 560 29.66 -6.57 25.80
N THR A 561 30.89 -7.10 25.76
CA THR A 561 31.70 -7.12 24.53
C THR A 561 31.11 -7.94 23.38
N GLY A 562 30.12 -8.81 23.65
CA GLY A 562 29.35 -9.55 22.65
C GLY A 562 28.08 -8.84 22.16
N LEU A 563 27.83 -7.60 22.57
CA LEU A 563 26.68 -6.80 22.16
C LEU A 563 26.78 -6.46 20.66
N LYS A 564 25.77 -6.87 19.90
CA LYS A 564 25.63 -6.64 18.46
C LYS A 564 24.73 -5.45 18.13
N LYS A 565 23.68 -5.25 18.93
CA LYS A 565 22.67 -4.22 18.70
C LYS A 565 22.44 -3.38 19.95
N LEU A 566 22.64 -2.07 19.81
CA LEU A 566 22.37 -1.09 20.87
C LEU A 566 21.37 -0.06 20.36
N SER A 567 20.18 -0.02 20.95
CA SER A 567 19.13 0.92 20.60
C SER A 567 18.82 1.86 21.77
N LEU A 568 19.10 3.14 21.58
CA LEU A 568 18.94 4.21 22.57
C LEU A 568 18.08 5.41 22.11
N PRO A 569 17.23 5.36 21.05
CA PRO A 569 16.60 6.56 20.48
C PRO A 569 15.74 7.32 21.49
N ALA A 570 15.50 8.62 21.28
CA ALA A 570 14.64 9.45 22.13
C ALA A 570 15.05 9.49 23.63
N ASN A 571 16.36 9.55 23.90
CA ASN A 571 16.92 9.73 25.24
C ASN A 571 17.42 11.18 25.44
N ARG A 572 18.55 11.38 26.14
CA ARG A 572 19.12 12.69 26.47
C ARG A 572 20.63 12.73 26.26
N LEU A 573 21.16 11.84 25.42
CA LEU A 573 22.58 11.74 25.16
C LEU A 573 23.10 13.03 24.51
N THR A 574 24.24 13.53 25.03
CA THR A 574 24.94 14.70 24.49
C THR A 574 26.29 14.35 23.87
N LYS A 575 26.81 13.15 24.15
CA LYS A 575 28.06 12.61 23.58
C LYS A 575 27.93 11.11 23.39
N ILE A 576 28.76 10.58 22.50
CA ILE A 576 29.03 9.15 22.39
C ILE A 576 30.33 8.89 23.17
N GLU A 577 30.25 8.05 24.19
CA GLU A 577 31.39 7.67 25.05
C GLU A 577 31.22 6.21 25.48
N ASN A 578 32.31 5.56 25.92
CA ASN A 578 32.30 4.18 26.45
C ASN A 578 31.81 3.08 25.47
N LEU A 579 31.76 3.36 24.17
CA LEU A 579 31.51 2.36 23.12
C LEU A 579 32.79 1.69 22.59
N ASP A 580 33.98 2.23 22.88
CA ASP A 580 35.25 1.81 22.27
C ASP A 580 35.61 0.33 22.44
N VAL A 581 35.06 -0.32 23.47
CA VAL A 581 35.26 -1.75 23.80
C VAL A 581 34.25 -2.69 23.14
N LEU A 582 33.19 -2.16 22.53
CA LEU A 582 32.10 -2.93 21.92
C LEU A 582 32.40 -3.23 20.43
N THR A 583 33.55 -3.85 20.17
CA THR A 583 34.05 -4.07 18.80
C THR A 583 33.20 -5.01 17.95
N ASP A 584 32.27 -5.76 18.57
CA ASP A 584 31.31 -6.65 17.92
C ASP A 584 29.94 -5.99 17.64
N LEU A 585 29.80 -4.68 17.87
CA LEU A 585 28.58 -3.94 17.57
C LEU A 585 28.37 -3.78 16.07
N GLU A 586 27.24 -4.27 15.58
CA GLU A 586 26.80 -4.30 14.18
C GLU A 586 25.73 -3.24 13.90
N GLU A 587 24.91 -2.89 14.89
CA GLU A 587 23.81 -1.93 14.76
C GLU A 587 23.75 -0.96 15.96
N LEU A 588 23.65 0.35 15.69
CA LEU A 588 23.62 1.41 16.70
C LEU A 588 22.55 2.45 16.39
N TYR A 589 21.53 2.56 17.25
CA TYR A 589 20.44 3.53 17.12
C TYR A 589 20.50 4.62 18.18
N LEU A 590 20.70 5.85 17.74
CA LEU A 590 20.92 7.06 18.54
C LEU A 590 20.06 8.24 18.02
N SER A 591 18.88 7.97 17.44
CA SER A 591 17.98 9.03 16.98
C SER A 591 17.42 9.89 18.13
N ASP A 592 16.94 11.08 17.82
CA ASP A 592 16.18 11.94 18.73
C ASP A 592 16.90 12.27 20.06
N GLN A 593 18.20 12.60 19.99
CA GLN A 593 19.02 13.00 21.14
C GLN A 593 19.40 14.50 21.05
N GLY A 594 20.53 14.88 21.67
CA GLY A 594 21.18 16.18 21.50
C GLY A 594 22.64 16.06 21.06
N LEU A 595 23.01 15.02 20.30
CA LEU A 595 24.40 14.79 19.85
C LEU A 595 24.82 15.84 18.83
N ASP A 596 25.95 16.52 19.06
CA ASP A 596 26.57 17.45 18.10
C ASP A 596 27.82 16.89 17.38
N SER A 597 28.36 15.78 17.91
CA SER A 597 29.58 15.12 17.47
C SER A 597 29.47 13.60 17.50
N LEU A 598 30.24 12.94 16.63
CA LEU A 598 30.28 11.48 16.45
C LEU A 598 31.58 10.84 16.95
N GLN A 599 32.38 11.58 17.73
CA GLN A 599 33.59 11.05 18.38
C GLN A 599 33.23 9.91 19.34
N GLY A 600 34.09 8.89 19.43
CA GLY A 600 33.85 7.67 20.22
C GLY A 600 33.33 6.47 19.42
N LEU A 601 33.06 6.63 18.11
CA LEU A 601 32.66 5.51 17.24
C LEU A 601 33.84 4.77 16.59
N SER A 602 35.06 5.32 16.62
CA SER A 602 36.18 4.92 15.76
C SER A 602 36.61 3.45 15.85
N ASN A 603 36.32 2.76 16.95
CA ASN A 603 36.70 1.37 17.18
C ASN A 603 35.62 0.34 16.75
N LEU A 604 34.41 0.80 16.41
CA LEU A 604 33.27 -0.05 16.03
C LEU A 604 33.38 -0.52 14.57
N LYS A 605 34.40 -1.32 14.25
CA LYS A 605 34.74 -1.66 12.86
C LYS A 605 33.72 -2.54 12.13
N LYS A 606 32.89 -3.27 12.87
CA LYS A 606 31.79 -4.11 12.37
C LYS A 606 30.44 -3.38 12.26
N LEU A 607 30.40 -2.08 12.55
CA LEU A 607 29.15 -1.34 12.52
C LEU A 607 28.64 -1.23 11.07
N MET A 608 27.50 -1.85 10.81
CA MET A 608 26.81 -1.88 9.52
C MET A 608 25.71 -0.83 9.44
N ILE A 609 24.90 -0.71 10.49
CA ILE A 609 23.78 0.22 10.55
C ILE A 609 24.04 1.24 11.66
N ILE A 610 23.97 2.53 11.30
CA ILE A 610 23.94 3.61 12.28
C ILE A 610 22.79 4.58 12.02
N ASP A 611 21.98 4.79 13.05
CA ASP A 611 20.96 5.82 13.11
C ASP A 611 21.35 6.92 14.08
N ILE A 612 21.49 8.14 13.56
CA ILE A 612 21.75 9.38 14.29
C ILE A 612 20.72 10.45 13.90
N ALA A 613 19.55 10.06 13.40
CA ALA A 613 18.50 10.96 12.93
C ALA A 613 18.03 11.94 14.02
N ASN A 614 17.57 13.13 13.62
CA ASN A 614 17.05 14.17 14.52
C ASN A 614 18.00 14.51 15.69
N ASN A 615 19.22 14.95 15.32
CA ASN A 615 20.27 15.37 16.24
C ASN A 615 20.84 16.76 15.85
N CYS A 616 21.96 17.14 16.45
CA CYS A 616 22.70 18.38 16.17
C CYS A 616 24.00 18.16 15.39
N VAL A 617 24.22 16.97 14.80
CA VAL A 617 25.48 16.59 14.17
C VAL A 617 25.81 17.49 12.98
N THR A 618 27.05 17.95 12.92
CA THR A 618 27.56 18.85 11.86
C THR A 618 28.58 18.20 10.93
N SER A 619 29.28 17.14 11.38
CA SER A 619 30.33 16.43 10.62
C SER A 619 30.08 14.93 10.58
N LEU A 620 30.48 14.30 9.47
CA LEU A 620 30.30 12.85 9.20
C LEU A 620 31.64 12.09 9.19
N LYS A 621 32.75 12.78 9.46
CA LYS A 621 34.13 12.30 9.29
C LYS A 621 34.46 11.04 10.10
N GLU A 622 33.83 10.87 11.27
CA GLU A 622 34.00 9.70 12.11
C GLU A 622 33.36 8.43 11.50
N LEU A 623 32.23 8.57 10.78
CA LEU A 623 31.57 7.44 10.11
C LEU A 623 32.41 6.91 8.94
N ALA A 624 33.11 7.80 8.23
CA ALA A 624 34.04 7.45 7.15
C ALA A 624 35.23 6.56 7.57
N GLN A 625 35.34 6.20 8.86
CA GLN A 625 36.35 5.30 9.42
C GLN A 625 35.80 3.90 9.74
N LEU A 626 34.51 3.64 9.49
CA LEU A 626 33.80 2.39 9.83
C LEU A 626 33.50 1.63 8.52
N PRO A 627 34.36 0.68 8.11
CA PRO A 627 34.39 0.19 6.72
C PRO A 627 33.21 -0.68 6.32
N GLU A 628 32.49 -1.25 7.29
CA GLU A 628 31.37 -2.17 7.09
C GLU A 628 30.00 -1.46 7.07
N LEU A 629 29.95 -0.12 7.19
CA LEU A 629 28.70 0.65 7.14
C LEU A 629 27.97 0.49 5.79
N THR A 630 26.78 -0.08 5.86
CA THR A 630 25.80 -0.20 4.76
C THR A 630 24.73 0.88 4.83
N ASP A 631 24.33 1.27 6.04
CA ASP A 631 23.19 2.15 6.28
C ASP A 631 23.55 3.30 7.24
N ILE A 632 23.40 4.53 6.77
CA ILE A 632 23.59 5.75 7.58
C ILE A 632 22.30 6.57 7.57
N TRP A 633 21.61 6.62 8.72
CA TRP A 633 20.42 7.46 8.89
C TRP A 633 20.81 8.74 9.63
N ALA A 634 21.01 9.82 8.87
CA ALA A 634 21.50 11.11 9.37
C ALA A 634 20.58 12.28 9.03
N ASN A 635 19.31 12.03 8.68
CA ASN A 635 18.32 13.06 8.45
C ASN A 635 18.07 13.94 9.70
N ASP A 636 17.51 15.13 9.49
CA ASP A 636 17.14 16.09 10.55
C ASP A 636 18.31 16.62 11.41
N ASN A 637 19.55 16.50 10.91
CA ASN A 637 20.77 17.00 11.57
C ASN A 637 21.13 18.46 11.17
N LYS A 638 22.41 18.84 11.32
CA LYS A 638 22.95 20.19 11.05
C LYS A 638 24.08 20.15 10.01
N ILE A 639 24.11 19.12 9.16
CA ILE A 639 25.12 18.93 8.11
C ILE A 639 24.92 20.01 7.03
N ALA A 640 25.87 20.93 6.91
CA ALA A 640 25.78 22.11 6.04
C ALA A 640 26.84 22.19 4.94
N SER A 641 27.80 21.28 4.93
CA SER A 641 28.89 21.27 3.95
C SER A 641 28.86 19.99 3.11
N TRP A 642 28.96 20.14 1.79
CA TRP A 642 29.07 19.01 0.86
C TRP A 642 30.32 18.16 1.11
N ASN A 643 31.41 18.77 1.61
CA ASN A 643 32.63 18.06 1.99
C ASN A 643 32.38 16.95 3.02
N GLU A 644 31.37 17.09 3.89
CA GLU A 644 31.02 16.06 4.88
C GLU A 644 30.42 14.83 4.21
N VAL A 645 29.56 15.05 3.20
CA VAL A 645 29.01 13.98 2.36
C VAL A 645 30.14 13.31 1.57
N ASP A 646 31.06 14.09 0.99
CA ASP A 646 32.22 13.56 0.26
C ASP A 646 33.12 12.68 1.14
N THR A 647 33.16 12.87 2.47
CA THR A 647 33.95 11.96 3.35
C THR A 647 33.44 10.52 3.32
N LEU A 648 32.12 10.31 3.13
CA LEU A 648 31.50 9.00 3.09
C LEU A 648 31.80 8.22 1.79
N SER A 649 32.35 8.87 0.76
CA SER A 649 32.71 8.21 -0.52
C SER A 649 33.72 7.06 -0.39
N LYS A 650 34.43 7.02 0.73
CA LYS A 650 35.39 5.96 1.12
C LYS A 650 34.71 4.67 1.57
N LEU A 651 33.45 4.72 1.98
CA LEU A 651 32.70 3.56 2.45
C LEU A 651 32.27 2.74 1.23
N GLU A 652 32.81 1.54 1.10
CA GLU A 652 32.62 0.73 -0.11
C GLU A 652 31.31 -0.06 -0.11
N GLN A 653 30.81 -0.40 1.08
CA GLN A 653 29.57 -1.15 1.30
C GLN A 653 28.35 -0.23 1.51
N LEU A 654 28.51 1.10 1.40
CA LEU A 654 27.44 2.04 1.70
C LEU A 654 26.34 2.00 0.63
N GLU A 655 25.18 1.48 1.02
CA GLU A 655 24.01 1.28 0.17
C GLU A 655 22.93 2.33 0.43
N THR A 656 22.65 2.62 1.71
CA THR A 656 21.54 3.48 2.13
C THR A 656 22.04 4.71 2.89
N VAL A 657 21.60 5.89 2.47
CA VAL A 657 21.88 7.15 3.18
C VAL A 657 20.61 7.97 3.32
N TYR A 658 20.20 8.31 4.55
CA TYR A 658 19.20 9.36 4.79
C TYR A 658 19.92 10.64 5.21
N LEU A 659 19.75 11.71 4.44
CA LEU A 659 20.34 13.03 4.67
C LEU A 659 19.32 14.17 4.52
N GLU A 660 18.06 13.88 4.22
CA GLU A 660 16.98 14.86 4.13
C GLU A 660 16.82 15.74 5.39
N ARG A 661 16.23 16.92 5.20
CA ARG A 661 15.96 17.93 6.25
C ARG A 661 17.20 18.53 6.96
N ASN A 662 18.42 18.09 6.62
CA ASN A 662 19.67 18.82 6.90
C ASN A 662 19.75 20.17 6.16
N PRO A 663 20.65 21.10 6.58
CA PRO A 663 20.96 22.30 5.80
C PRO A 663 21.36 22.02 4.34
N ILE A 664 22.23 21.03 4.06
CA ILE A 664 22.58 20.65 2.66
C ILE A 664 21.37 20.27 1.79
N TYR A 665 20.28 19.78 2.41
CA TYR A 665 19.01 19.51 1.73
C TYR A 665 18.22 20.80 1.51
N LYS A 666 18.14 21.68 2.51
CA LYS A 666 17.33 22.91 2.48
C LYS A 666 17.92 23.99 1.56
N ASP A 667 19.24 24.09 1.48
CA ASP A 667 19.93 25.13 0.73
C ASP A 667 19.79 24.96 -0.81
N ASP A 668 19.58 23.73 -1.28
CA ASP A 668 19.43 23.40 -2.70
C ASP A 668 18.58 22.14 -2.90
N ILE A 669 17.30 22.19 -2.53
CA ILE A 669 16.36 21.05 -2.58
C ILE A 669 16.32 20.40 -3.98
N THR A 670 16.44 21.19 -5.05
CA THR A 670 16.29 20.71 -6.43
C THR A 670 17.53 19.98 -6.94
N ALA A 671 18.75 20.39 -6.57
CA ALA A 671 19.97 19.70 -6.95
C ALA A 671 20.51 18.74 -5.87
N TYR A 672 20.05 18.83 -4.62
CA TYR A 672 20.49 18.01 -3.47
C TYR A 672 20.63 16.53 -3.84
N ARG A 673 19.56 15.92 -4.37
CA ARG A 673 19.54 14.49 -4.69
C ARG A 673 20.62 14.12 -5.72
N ARG A 674 20.79 14.95 -6.76
CA ARG A 674 21.84 14.77 -7.77
C ARG A 674 23.23 14.94 -7.17
N LYS A 675 23.44 15.92 -6.28
CA LYS A 675 24.74 16.19 -5.65
C LYS A 675 25.16 15.06 -4.70
N VAL A 676 24.25 14.53 -3.88
CA VAL A 676 24.55 13.36 -3.03
C VAL A 676 24.90 12.14 -3.89
N ILE A 677 24.15 11.87 -4.96
CA ILE A 677 24.45 10.75 -5.88
C ILE A 677 25.79 10.95 -6.62
N LEU A 678 26.20 12.19 -6.90
CA LEU A 678 27.52 12.46 -7.50
C LEU A 678 28.67 12.30 -6.48
N ALA A 679 28.47 12.68 -5.22
CA ALA A 679 29.43 12.47 -4.14
C ALA A 679 29.56 10.98 -3.76
N LEU A 680 28.43 10.27 -3.74
CA LEU A 680 28.28 8.89 -3.29
C LEU A 680 27.67 8.01 -4.40
N PRO A 681 28.38 7.78 -5.53
CA PRO A 681 27.84 7.07 -6.69
C PRO A 681 27.60 5.57 -6.49
N LYS A 682 27.92 5.04 -5.30
CA LYS A 682 27.73 3.63 -4.92
C LYS A 682 26.35 3.37 -4.29
N ILE A 683 25.70 4.39 -3.71
CA ILE A 683 24.48 4.19 -2.91
C ILE A 683 23.30 3.78 -3.79
N THR A 684 22.58 2.74 -3.36
CA THR A 684 21.36 2.23 -4.00
C THR A 684 20.13 2.99 -3.52
N GLN A 685 20.14 3.48 -2.28
CA GLN A 685 19.06 4.26 -1.68
C GLN A 685 19.53 5.60 -1.11
N LEU A 686 18.74 6.65 -1.39
CA LEU A 686 18.91 7.97 -0.81
C LEU A 686 17.58 8.47 -0.26
N ASP A 687 17.54 8.72 1.03
CA ASP A 687 16.32 8.99 1.81
C ASP A 687 15.28 7.87 1.57
N ALA A 688 13.99 8.18 1.56
CA ALA A 688 12.92 7.21 1.29
C ALA A 688 12.80 6.75 -0.18
N THR A 689 13.82 6.95 -1.03
CA THR A 689 13.71 6.67 -2.48
C THR A 689 14.98 6.06 -3.08
N GLN A 690 14.80 5.10 -3.98
CA GLN A 690 15.89 4.42 -4.68
C GLN A 690 16.61 5.36 -5.68
N CYS A 691 17.92 5.18 -5.79
CA CYS A 691 18.77 5.84 -6.78
C CYS A 691 18.61 5.15 -8.13
N ARG A 692 18.38 5.93 -9.20
CA ARG A 692 18.35 5.35 -10.55
C ARG A 692 19.75 4.88 -10.91
N SER A 693 19.87 3.61 -11.34
CA SER A 693 21.14 3.00 -11.77
C SER A 693 21.79 3.83 -12.89
N ALA A 694 22.77 4.65 -12.53
CA ALA A 694 23.51 5.45 -13.49
C ALA A 694 24.46 4.55 -14.28
N GLY A 695 24.12 4.26 -15.53
CA GLY A 695 25.04 3.59 -16.46
C GLY A 695 26.35 4.37 -16.54
N ARG A 696 27.48 3.71 -16.23
CA ARG A 696 28.81 4.32 -16.23
C ARG A 696 29.12 4.90 -17.62
N ILE A 697 29.26 6.22 -17.71
CA ILE A 697 29.95 6.88 -18.82
C ILE A 697 31.09 7.72 -18.22
N THR A 698 32.29 7.16 -18.21
CA THR A 698 33.53 7.91 -17.98
C THR A 698 33.86 8.68 -19.25
N ILE A 699 33.66 10.00 -19.25
CA ILE A 699 34.01 10.88 -20.36
C ILE A 699 35.46 11.35 -20.18
N ALA A 700 36.28 11.14 -21.20
CA ALA A 700 37.59 11.77 -21.36
C ALA A 700 37.60 12.57 -22.67
N ASP A 701 38.44 13.62 -22.67
CA ASP A 701 38.82 14.52 -23.76
C ASP A 701 37.78 15.48 -24.35
N GLU A 702 38.15 16.77 -24.35
CA GLU A 702 37.27 17.92 -24.55
C GLU A 702 36.86 18.16 -26.02
N ASP A 703 37.60 17.62 -27.00
CA ASP A 703 37.34 17.83 -28.43
C ASP A 703 36.06 17.13 -28.92
N ILE A 704 35.58 16.10 -28.20
CA ILE A 704 34.29 15.46 -28.49
C ILE A 704 33.13 16.42 -28.16
N ALA A 705 33.28 17.34 -27.20
CA ALA A 705 32.19 18.17 -26.69
C ALA A 705 31.57 19.13 -27.73
N ILE A 706 32.33 19.52 -28.75
CA ILE A 706 31.84 20.39 -29.84
C ILE A 706 30.97 19.58 -30.81
N SER A 707 31.46 18.40 -31.24
CA SER A 707 30.71 17.47 -32.08
C SER A 707 29.47 16.90 -31.37
N MET A 708 29.59 16.58 -30.07
CA MET A 708 28.45 16.16 -29.25
C MET A 708 27.43 17.26 -29.04
N LYS A 709 27.81 18.55 -28.94
CA LYS A 709 26.85 19.66 -28.89
C LYS A 709 26.03 19.76 -30.19
N LEU A 710 26.68 19.62 -31.35
CA LEU A 710 25.98 19.63 -32.63
C LEU A 710 25.03 18.41 -32.75
N LEU A 711 25.49 17.23 -32.34
CA LEU A 711 24.68 16.01 -32.32
C LEU A 711 23.53 16.09 -31.29
N LEU A 712 23.74 16.68 -30.12
CA LEU A 712 22.71 16.92 -29.10
C LEU A 712 21.68 17.96 -29.55
N LEU A 713 22.07 18.98 -30.33
CA LEU A 713 21.12 19.91 -30.95
C LEU A 713 20.27 19.23 -32.03
N LEU A 714 20.86 18.33 -32.82
CA LEU A 714 20.13 17.48 -33.79
C LEU A 714 19.21 16.46 -33.09
N LEU A 715 19.67 15.82 -32.01
CA LEU A 715 18.88 14.89 -31.20
C LEU A 715 17.77 15.61 -30.42
N ALA A 716 18.00 16.82 -29.91
CA ALA A 716 16.97 17.62 -29.25
C ALA A 716 15.88 18.10 -30.23
N ALA A 717 16.23 18.38 -31.48
CA ALA A 717 15.25 18.63 -32.53
C ALA A 717 14.45 17.37 -32.88
N SER A 718 15.09 16.19 -32.90
CA SER A 718 14.44 14.89 -33.11
C SER A 718 13.54 14.45 -31.94
N ALA A 719 13.89 14.83 -30.71
CA ALA A 719 13.15 14.47 -29.48
C ALA A 719 11.94 15.38 -29.19
N ALA A 720 11.69 16.39 -30.04
CA ALA A 720 10.58 17.34 -29.91
C ALA A 720 9.52 17.22 -31.03
N ALA A 721 9.69 16.25 -31.94
CA ALA A 721 8.82 16.02 -33.08
C ALA A 721 8.11 14.67 -32.94
N ASP A 722 6.77 14.67 -32.94
CA ASP A 722 6.01 13.43 -32.80
C ASP A 722 6.23 12.50 -33.99
N ARG A 723 6.37 11.21 -33.70
CA ARG A 723 6.58 10.14 -34.67
C ARG A 723 5.23 9.57 -35.10
N VAL A 724 4.92 9.66 -36.39
CA VAL A 724 3.68 9.15 -36.99
C VAL A 724 4.00 7.94 -37.85
N LEU A 725 3.49 6.77 -37.48
CA LEU A 725 3.49 5.59 -38.35
C LEU A 725 2.26 5.61 -39.26
N VAL A 726 2.44 5.41 -40.55
CA VAL A 726 1.37 5.28 -41.54
C VAL A 726 1.44 3.88 -42.14
N LEU A 727 0.41 3.07 -41.91
CA LEU A 727 0.22 1.78 -42.58
C LEU A 727 -0.64 1.99 -43.83
N VAL A 728 -0.21 1.42 -44.95
CA VAL A 728 -0.91 1.50 -46.24
C VAL A 728 -1.06 0.12 -46.88
N ASP A 729 -2.14 -0.09 -47.64
CA ASP A 729 -2.31 -1.31 -48.47
C ASP A 729 -1.23 -1.36 -49.58
N ASN A 730 -0.88 -0.20 -50.12
CA ASN A 730 0.10 -0.05 -51.19
C ASN A 730 0.79 1.31 -51.08
N MET A 731 2.10 1.36 -51.34
CA MET A 731 2.90 2.59 -51.35
C MET A 731 2.39 3.66 -52.32
N SER A 732 1.60 3.33 -53.34
CA SER A 732 0.92 4.32 -54.20
C SER A 732 -0.02 5.27 -53.43
N ILE A 733 -0.52 4.86 -52.26
CA ILE A 733 -1.34 5.70 -51.37
C ILE A 733 -0.54 6.93 -50.91
N ARG A 734 0.78 6.81 -50.73
CA ARG A 734 1.67 7.94 -50.37
C ARG A 734 1.67 9.04 -51.42
N GLU A 735 1.57 8.69 -52.70
CA GLU A 735 1.56 9.66 -53.81
C GLU A 735 0.18 10.29 -53.97
N SER A 736 -0.89 9.46 -53.97
CA SER A 736 -2.27 9.92 -54.15
C SER A 736 -2.83 10.72 -52.97
N HIS A 737 -2.20 10.66 -51.79
CA HIS A 737 -2.56 11.41 -50.58
C HIS A 737 -1.44 12.39 -50.13
N SER A 738 -0.48 12.67 -51.01
CA SER A 738 0.72 13.46 -50.70
C SER A 738 0.43 14.88 -50.20
N ILE A 739 -0.68 15.51 -50.59
CA ILE A 739 -1.08 16.85 -50.08
C ILE A 739 -1.39 16.79 -48.59
N PHE A 740 -2.09 15.74 -48.13
CA PHE A 740 -2.42 15.54 -46.72
C PHE A 740 -1.18 15.23 -45.89
N PHE A 741 -0.37 14.25 -46.31
CA PHE A 741 0.85 13.88 -45.57
C PHE A 741 1.89 15.00 -45.57
N LYS A 742 2.05 15.74 -46.66
CA LYS A 742 2.89 16.94 -46.68
C LYS A 742 2.39 18.00 -45.70
N SER A 743 1.09 18.23 -45.58
CA SER A 743 0.52 19.14 -44.58
C SER A 743 0.94 18.77 -43.15
N ILE A 744 1.12 17.48 -42.86
CA ILE A 744 1.58 16.97 -41.55
C ILE A 744 3.10 17.15 -41.38
N THR A 745 3.91 16.79 -42.38
CA THR A 745 5.36 17.01 -42.35
C THR A 745 5.73 18.49 -42.26
N ASP A 746 5.01 19.37 -42.98
CA ASP A 746 5.19 20.83 -42.96
C ASP A 746 4.89 21.44 -41.58
N ARG A 747 4.19 20.71 -40.67
CA ARG A 747 3.96 21.11 -39.26
C ARG A 747 4.99 20.56 -38.28
N GLY A 748 5.99 19.80 -38.76
CA GLY A 748 7.12 19.31 -37.97
C GLY A 748 7.04 17.85 -37.51
N HIS A 749 6.03 17.10 -37.93
CA HIS A 749 5.85 15.68 -37.57
C HIS A 749 6.71 14.74 -38.43
N ILE A 750 7.25 13.67 -37.82
CA ILE A 750 8.07 12.67 -38.53
C ILE A 750 7.17 11.54 -39.04
N VAL A 751 6.83 11.57 -40.33
CA VAL A 751 5.92 10.60 -40.97
C VAL A 751 6.69 9.43 -41.58
N THR A 752 6.43 8.22 -41.09
CA THR A 752 7.03 6.95 -41.57
C THR A 752 5.98 6.10 -42.27
N PHE A 753 6.24 5.66 -43.50
CA PHE A 753 5.32 4.80 -44.26
C PHE A 753 5.79 3.34 -44.22
N LYS A 754 4.87 2.40 -43.99
CA LYS A 754 5.08 0.96 -44.09
C LYS A 754 3.88 0.28 -44.74
N ASN A 755 4.09 -0.86 -45.39
CA ASN A 755 2.97 -1.69 -45.85
C ASN A 755 2.30 -2.34 -44.63
N ALA A 756 0.98 -2.53 -44.70
CA ALA A 756 0.21 -3.10 -43.59
C ALA A 756 0.62 -4.54 -43.21
N ASP A 757 1.15 -5.31 -44.17
CA ASP A 757 1.55 -6.72 -44.05
C ASP A 757 3.03 -6.92 -43.60
N GLU A 758 3.77 -5.84 -43.35
CA GLU A 758 5.22 -5.94 -43.12
C GLU A 758 5.56 -6.63 -41.78
N GLY A 759 6.19 -7.82 -41.85
CA GLY A 759 6.52 -8.64 -40.68
C GLY A 759 7.46 -8.03 -39.62
N SER A 760 8.03 -6.83 -39.86
CA SER A 760 8.88 -6.12 -38.88
C SER A 760 8.11 -5.14 -37.98
N LEU A 761 6.79 -5.01 -38.19
CA LEU A 761 5.94 -4.03 -37.52
C LEU A 761 5.77 -4.29 -36.01
N GLN A 762 6.09 -3.27 -35.20
CA GLN A 762 5.91 -3.25 -33.75
C GLN A 762 5.53 -1.83 -33.33
N LEU A 763 4.47 -1.69 -32.53
CA LEU A 763 4.05 -0.41 -31.93
C LEU A 763 4.71 -0.17 -30.57
N ILE A 764 4.88 -1.25 -29.79
CA ILE A 764 5.41 -1.25 -28.44
C ILE A 764 6.63 -2.17 -28.42
N LYS A 765 7.73 -1.72 -27.82
CA LYS A 765 8.95 -2.52 -27.66
C LYS A 765 9.55 -2.27 -26.29
N PHE A 766 9.82 -3.34 -25.54
CA PHE A 766 10.27 -3.27 -24.13
C PHE A 766 9.37 -2.43 -23.21
N GLY A 767 8.08 -2.29 -23.54
CA GLY A 767 7.12 -1.45 -22.82
C GLY A 767 7.12 0.03 -23.22
N GLU A 768 7.91 0.45 -24.21
CA GLU A 768 7.93 1.82 -24.71
C GLU A 768 7.30 1.96 -26.11
N LEU A 769 6.54 3.03 -26.31
CA LEU A 769 5.93 3.40 -27.59
C LEU A 769 7.00 3.76 -28.63
N GLN A 770 7.04 3.00 -29.73
CA GLN A 770 7.94 3.25 -30.86
C GLN A 770 7.48 4.40 -31.75
N TYR A 771 6.19 4.75 -31.67
CA TYR A 771 5.54 5.85 -32.38
C TYR A 771 4.56 6.55 -31.43
N ASP A 772 4.27 7.81 -31.67
CA ASP A 772 3.39 8.61 -30.82
C ASP A 772 1.97 8.69 -31.42
N ASN A 773 1.86 8.47 -32.74
CA ASN A 773 0.61 8.43 -33.49
C ASN A 773 0.64 7.31 -34.55
N LEU A 774 -0.52 6.71 -34.83
CA LEU A 774 -0.71 5.62 -35.81
C LEU A 774 -1.84 5.95 -36.80
N PHE A 775 -1.52 5.99 -38.08
CA PHE A 775 -2.47 6.24 -39.16
C PHE A 775 -2.68 4.96 -39.97
N LEU A 776 -3.91 4.45 -39.99
CA LEU A 776 -4.32 3.23 -40.68
C LEU A 776 -5.01 3.62 -41.98
N PHE A 777 -4.21 3.72 -43.05
CA PHE A 777 -4.63 4.03 -44.43
C PHE A 777 -4.52 2.75 -45.30
N ALA A 778 -4.87 1.62 -44.69
CA ALA A 778 -4.84 0.28 -45.27
C ALA A 778 -6.24 -0.36 -45.15
N PRO A 779 -7.27 0.21 -45.81
CA PRO A 779 -8.65 -0.26 -45.68
C PRO A 779 -8.87 -1.74 -46.01
N SER A 780 -8.10 -2.32 -46.93
CA SER A 780 -8.29 -3.72 -47.35
C SER A 780 -7.54 -4.75 -46.50
N ALA A 781 -6.82 -4.34 -45.44
CA ALA A 781 -6.05 -5.24 -44.61
C ALA A 781 -6.94 -6.19 -43.78
N ASP A 782 -6.89 -7.48 -44.10
CA ASP A 782 -7.52 -8.54 -43.30
C ASP A 782 -6.71 -8.90 -42.05
N GLU A 783 -5.39 -8.78 -42.11
CA GLU A 783 -4.44 -8.93 -41.00
C GLU A 783 -3.36 -7.83 -41.09
N PHE A 784 -2.73 -7.47 -39.96
CA PHE A 784 -1.56 -6.60 -39.92
C PHE A 784 -0.29 -7.42 -39.65
N GLY A 785 0.85 -6.98 -40.20
CA GLY A 785 2.13 -7.64 -40.05
C GLY A 785 2.76 -7.50 -38.66
N GLY A 786 3.73 -8.37 -38.37
CA GLY A 786 4.57 -8.31 -37.17
C GLY A 786 3.79 -8.65 -35.91
N THR A 787 3.75 -7.72 -34.95
CA THR A 787 2.99 -7.87 -33.69
C THR A 787 1.72 -7.02 -33.65
N ILE A 788 1.38 -6.33 -34.73
CA ILE A 788 0.22 -5.43 -34.76
C ILE A 788 -1.06 -6.25 -34.88
N THR A 789 -1.97 -6.03 -33.94
CA THR A 789 -3.32 -6.63 -33.89
C THR A 789 -4.29 -5.58 -33.37
N ALA A 790 -5.60 -5.80 -33.47
CA ALA A 790 -6.59 -4.91 -32.86
C ALA A 790 -6.35 -4.69 -31.35
N ALA A 791 -6.02 -5.77 -30.62
CA ALA A 791 -5.66 -5.71 -29.21
C ALA A 791 -4.37 -4.92 -28.92
N GLU A 792 -3.36 -5.00 -29.79
CA GLU A 792 -2.12 -4.20 -29.65
C GLU A 792 -2.37 -2.72 -29.97
N ILE A 793 -3.26 -2.41 -30.92
CA ILE A 793 -3.71 -1.05 -31.21
C ILE A 793 -4.56 -0.50 -30.04
N ALA A 794 -5.37 -1.32 -29.39
CA ALA A 794 -6.08 -0.94 -28.18
C ALA A 794 -5.11 -0.61 -27.03
N ARG A 795 -4.08 -1.45 -26.80
CA ARG A 795 -3.00 -1.15 -25.84
C ARG A 795 -2.24 0.13 -26.17
N PHE A 796 -1.96 0.39 -27.45
CA PHE A 796 -1.32 1.62 -27.92
C PHE A 796 -2.18 2.86 -27.57
N VAL A 797 -3.50 2.78 -27.78
CA VAL A 797 -4.45 3.82 -27.37
C VAL A 797 -4.51 3.98 -25.86
N ASP A 798 -4.53 2.88 -25.08
CA ASP A 798 -4.52 2.91 -23.61
C ASP A 798 -3.24 3.52 -23.01
N GLN A 799 -2.09 3.38 -23.69
CA GLN A 799 -0.84 4.06 -23.34
C GLN A 799 -0.79 5.55 -23.76
N GLY A 800 -1.83 6.05 -24.43
CA GLY A 800 -2.00 7.48 -24.75
C GLY A 800 -1.75 7.85 -26.22
N GLY A 801 -1.36 6.88 -27.06
CA GLY A 801 -1.13 7.06 -28.48
C GLY A 801 -2.41 7.40 -29.25
N ASN A 802 -2.30 8.24 -30.28
CA ASN A 802 -3.46 8.69 -31.06
C ASN A 802 -3.58 7.92 -32.38
N VAL A 803 -4.80 7.66 -32.83
CA VAL A 803 -5.07 6.82 -34.01
C VAL A 803 -5.97 7.53 -35.01
N LEU A 804 -5.63 7.46 -36.31
CA LEU A 804 -6.49 7.91 -37.41
C LEU A 804 -6.74 6.71 -38.35
N LEU A 805 -7.98 6.25 -38.45
CA LEU A 805 -8.37 5.08 -39.24
C LEU A 805 -9.25 5.50 -40.43
N ALA A 806 -8.85 5.08 -41.63
CA ALA A 806 -9.57 5.30 -42.87
C ALA A 806 -9.92 3.99 -43.59
N GLY A 807 -11.19 3.60 -43.53
CA GLY A 807 -11.78 2.50 -44.31
C GLY A 807 -12.12 2.92 -45.76
N ALA A 808 -12.56 1.98 -46.58
CA ALA A 808 -12.98 2.24 -47.96
C ALA A 808 -14.23 1.43 -48.35
N GLY A 809 -15.42 2.05 -48.23
CA GLY A 809 -16.64 1.53 -48.85
C GLY A 809 -17.02 0.13 -48.40
N SER A 810 -17.36 -0.72 -49.36
CA SER A 810 -17.61 -2.15 -49.17
C SER A 810 -16.34 -3.00 -49.01
N ASN A 811 -15.15 -2.44 -49.28
CA ASN A 811 -13.86 -3.15 -49.26
C ASN A 811 -13.05 -2.84 -48.00
N VAL A 812 -13.64 -3.15 -46.83
CA VAL A 812 -12.97 -3.05 -45.52
C VAL A 812 -12.64 -4.44 -45.00
N GLY A 813 -11.34 -4.73 -44.82
CA GLY A 813 -10.82 -6.02 -44.35
C GLY A 813 -11.06 -6.28 -42.86
N SER A 814 -10.90 -7.54 -42.42
CA SER A 814 -11.21 -7.96 -41.05
C SER A 814 -10.47 -7.17 -39.96
N ALA A 815 -9.14 -7.02 -40.03
CA ALA A 815 -8.39 -6.32 -39.00
C ALA A 815 -8.81 -4.84 -38.84
N VAL A 816 -9.23 -4.19 -39.92
CA VAL A 816 -9.75 -2.81 -39.87
C VAL A 816 -11.13 -2.76 -39.23
N ARG A 817 -11.99 -3.78 -39.47
CA ARG A 817 -13.29 -3.91 -38.80
C ARG A 817 -13.14 -4.18 -37.30
N ASP A 818 -12.20 -5.04 -36.91
CA ASP A 818 -11.96 -5.38 -35.51
C ASP A 818 -11.52 -4.15 -34.69
N VAL A 819 -10.60 -3.32 -35.22
CA VAL A 819 -10.20 -2.06 -34.57
C VAL A 819 -11.37 -1.09 -34.42
N ALA A 820 -12.30 -1.05 -35.38
CA ALA A 820 -13.51 -0.23 -35.25
C ALA A 820 -14.51 -0.82 -34.22
N ALA A 821 -14.68 -2.13 -34.20
CA ALA A 821 -15.58 -2.86 -33.31
C ALA A 821 -15.15 -2.74 -31.84
N ASP A 822 -13.86 -2.87 -31.54
CA ASP A 822 -13.27 -2.63 -30.21
C ASP A 822 -13.56 -1.21 -29.69
N ASN A 823 -13.71 -0.25 -30.61
CA ASN A 823 -14.05 1.14 -30.31
C ASN A 823 -15.56 1.45 -30.42
N GLY A 824 -16.39 0.43 -30.63
CA GLY A 824 -17.86 0.52 -30.64
C GLY A 824 -18.47 1.06 -31.93
N PHE A 825 -17.81 0.85 -33.08
CA PHE A 825 -18.30 1.19 -34.42
C PHE A 825 -18.31 -0.01 -35.36
N GLU A 826 -19.28 -0.05 -36.26
CA GLU A 826 -19.39 -1.03 -37.33
C GLU A 826 -19.36 -0.32 -38.69
N PHE A 827 -18.69 -0.93 -39.67
CA PHE A 827 -18.67 -0.45 -41.05
C PHE A 827 -19.90 -0.96 -41.82
N ALA A 828 -20.74 -0.02 -42.25
CA ALA A 828 -21.79 -0.24 -43.23
C ALA A 828 -21.26 -0.17 -44.67
N ASP A 829 -22.08 -0.61 -45.62
CA ASP A 829 -21.77 -0.60 -47.05
C ASP A 829 -21.59 0.82 -47.64
N GLN A 830 -21.25 0.88 -48.93
CA GLN A 830 -21.05 2.11 -49.68
C GLN A 830 -22.22 3.10 -49.51
N LEU A 831 -21.90 4.36 -49.22
CA LEU A 831 -22.87 5.43 -49.10
C LEU A 831 -23.36 5.87 -50.49
N ILE A 832 -24.68 6.00 -50.65
CA ILE A 832 -25.36 6.48 -51.85
C ILE A 832 -26.27 7.65 -51.47
N ASP A 833 -26.26 8.75 -52.24
CA ASP A 833 -27.21 9.86 -52.10
C ASP A 833 -27.61 10.45 -53.45
N HIS A 834 -28.74 10.02 -54.00
CA HIS A 834 -29.20 10.47 -55.31
C HIS A 834 -29.64 11.96 -55.37
N VAL A 835 -29.63 12.69 -54.24
CA VAL A 835 -30.04 14.11 -54.16
C VAL A 835 -28.84 15.03 -53.92
N ASN A 836 -27.73 14.52 -53.39
CA ASN A 836 -26.56 15.31 -53.05
C ASN A 836 -25.27 14.62 -53.50
N TYR A 837 -25.06 14.50 -54.80
CA TYR A 837 -23.84 13.96 -55.40
C TYR A 837 -23.16 14.98 -56.33
N ASP A 838 -21.89 14.73 -56.68
CA ASP A 838 -21.11 15.56 -57.61
C ASP A 838 -21.30 15.07 -59.05
N SER A 839 -21.79 15.91 -59.95
CA SER A 839 -22.13 15.48 -61.32
C SER A 839 -20.93 15.36 -62.27
N ILE A 840 -19.71 15.64 -61.81
CA ILE A 840 -18.47 15.52 -62.60
C ILE A 840 -17.55 14.42 -62.05
N LEU A 841 -17.47 14.26 -60.73
CA LEU A 841 -16.61 13.28 -60.05
C LEU A 841 -17.32 11.97 -59.68
N ASP A 842 -18.64 11.86 -59.89
CA ASP A 842 -19.38 10.61 -59.78
C ASP A 842 -19.37 9.83 -61.11
N ASP A 843 -19.37 8.50 -61.02
CA ASP A 843 -19.36 7.58 -62.18
C ASP A 843 -20.78 7.21 -62.68
N GLY A 844 -21.82 7.80 -62.09
CA GLY A 844 -23.23 7.47 -62.31
C GLY A 844 -23.83 6.53 -61.26
N SER A 845 -23.06 6.11 -60.24
CA SER A 845 -23.56 5.34 -59.09
C SER A 845 -24.14 6.19 -57.95
N HIS A 846 -23.93 7.51 -57.98
CA HIS A 846 -24.34 8.51 -56.98
C HIS A 846 -23.71 8.23 -55.59
N THR A 847 -22.46 7.81 -55.60
CA THR A 847 -21.64 7.47 -54.42
C THR A 847 -20.61 8.54 -54.04
N THR A 848 -20.28 9.47 -54.94
CA THR A 848 -19.50 10.67 -54.62
C THR A 848 -20.44 11.75 -54.06
N VAL A 849 -20.68 11.68 -52.76
CA VAL A 849 -21.66 12.49 -52.02
C VAL A 849 -21.10 13.87 -51.67
N VAL A 850 -21.91 14.91 -51.88
CA VAL A 850 -21.63 16.32 -51.59
C VAL A 850 -22.34 16.77 -50.32
N ALA A 851 -21.60 16.96 -49.23
CA ALA A 851 -22.11 17.53 -47.99
C ALA A 851 -21.99 19.06 -48.00
N SER A 852 -23.05 19.74 -48.47
CA SER A 852 -23.14 21.21 -48.45
C SER A 852 -23.74 21.78 -47.15
N SER A 853 -24.36 20.95 -46.29
CA SER A 853 -25.12 21.44 -45.14
C SER A 853 -24.28 21.53 -43.87
N LYS A 854 -24.20 22.73 -43.28
CA LYS A 854 -23.55 22.96 -41.98
C LYS A 854 -24.11 22.08 -40.86
N ALA A 855 -25.35 21.63 -40.97
CA ALA A 855 -26.01 20.75 -39.99
C ALA A 855 -25.48 19.30 -40.00
N GLN A 856 -24.66 18.93 -40.99
CA GLN A 856 -23.99 17.63 -41.04
C GLN A 856 -22.72 17.58 -40.19
N LEU A 857 -22.11 18.73 -39.88
CA LEU A 857 -20.89 18.84 -39.06
C LEU A 857 -21.25 19.18 -37.61
N MET A 858 -20.58 18.52 -36.66
CA MET A 858 -20.76 18.79 -35.23
C MET A 858 -20.33 20.22 -34.85
N GLU A 859 -20.92 20.77 -33.79
CA GLU A 859 -20.59 22.11 -33.29
C GLU A 859 -19.36 22.12 -32.38
N ALA A 860 -18.20 21.75 -32.93
CA ALA A 860 -16.92 21.73 -32.20
C ALA A 860 -15.78 22.35 -33.04
N PRO A 861 -15.54 23.66 -32.95
CA PRO A 861 -14.53 24.35 -33.77
C PRO A 861 -13.10 23.83 -33.61
N LEU A 862 -12.78 23.19 -32.49
CA LEU A 862 -11.49 22.54 -32.23
C LEU A 862 -11.28 21.24 -33.03
N ILE A 863 -12.37 20.62 -33.52
CA ILE A 863 -12.36 19.35 -34.25
C ILE A 863 -12.59 19.60 -35.74
N VAL A 864 -13.68 20.30 -36.09
CA VAL A 864 -14.11 20.50 -37.50
C VAL A 864 -13.65 21.82 -38.10
N GLY A 865 -12.95 22.66 -37.33
CA GLY A 865 -12.63 24.03 -37.72
C GLY A 865 -13.85 24.96 -37.73
N ASP A 866 -13.70 26.12 -38.36
CA ASP A 866 -14.77 27.11 -38.46
C ASP A 866 -15.81 26.69 -39.52
N ARG A 867 -16.94 26.13 -39.08
CA ARG A 867 -18.11 25.73 -39.91
C ARG A 867 -18.66 26.85 -40.81
N SER A 868 -18.30 28.12 -40.58
CA SER A 868 -18.68 29.22 -41.48
C SER A 868 -17.76 29.36 -42.71
N LYS A 869 -16.53 28.85 -42.61
CA LYS A 869 -15.46 28.93 -43.62
C LYS A 869 -15.19 27.61 -44.36
N VAL A 870 -15.65 26.48 -43.82
CA VAL A 870 -15.59 25.18 -44.51
C VAL A 870 -16.61 25.18 -45.65
N GLY A 871 -16.13 25.02 -46.89
CA GLY A 871 -16.96 24.82 -48.08
C GLY A 871 -17.61 23.43 -48.13
N PRO A 872 -18.38 23.10 -49.18
CA PRO A 872 -18.97 21.77 -49.33
C PRO A 872 -17.90 20.67 -49.32
N ILE A 873 -18.14 19.58 -48.60
CA ILE A 873 -17.19 18.47 -48.46
C ILE A 873 -17.61 17.33 -49.41
N LEU A 874 -16.66 16.81 -50.19
CA LEU A 874 -16.78 15.61 -51.00
C LEU A 874 -16.48 14.36 -50.14
N TYR A 875 -17.31 13.34 -50.26
CA TYR A 875 -17.16 12.08 -49.53
C TYR A 875 -17.52 10.90 -50.45
N SER A 876 -16.65 9.89 -50.51
CA SER A 876 -16.92 8.63 -51.23
C SER A 876 -16.32 7.48 -50.44
N GLY A 877 -17.17 6.54 -50.03
CA GLY A 877 -16.85 5.47 -49.10
C GLY A 877 -18.11 4.98 -48.38
N GLY A 878 -17.93 4.20 -47.31
CA GLY A 878 -19.02 3.61 -46.55
C GLY A 878 -19.60 4.56 -45.51
N ALA A 879 -20.42 4.02 -44.61
CA ALA A 879 -20.83 4.70 -43.39
C ALA A 879 -20.36 3.94 -42.14
N LEU A 880 -20.31 4.64 -41.01
CA LEU A 880 -20.12 4.08 -39.68
C LEU A 880 -21.48 4.05 -38.95
N VAL A 881 -21.75 2.92 -38.30
CA VAL A 881 -22.85 2.76 -37.34
C VAL A 881 -22.24 2.66 -35.94
N ALA A 882 -22.72 3.46 -35.00
CA ALA A 882 -22.13 3.54 -33.66
C ALA A 882 -23.00 2.87 -32.60
N SER A 883 -22.40 1.96 -31.82
CA SER A 883 -23.07 1.24 -30.72
C SER A 883 -23.72 2.23 -29.75
N PRO A 884 -25.02 2.07 -29.39
CA PRO A 884 -25.74 2.98 -28.48
C PRO A 884 -25.09 3.12 -27.10
N ASN A 885 -24.30 2.14 -26.68
CA ASN A 885 -23.65 2.10 -25.37
C ASN A 885 -22.34 2.92 -25.30
N ASN A 886 -21.75 3.31 -26.43
CA ASN A 886 -20.52 4.10 -26.42
C ASN A 886 -20.79 5.56 -26.02
N ARG A 887 -20.52 5.89 -24.75
CA ARG A 887 -20.67 7.24 -24.17
C ARG A 887 -19.49 8.19 -24.45
N LEU A 888 -18.41 7.72 -25.06
CA LEU A 888 -17.21 8.50 -25.38
C LEU A 888 -17.13 8.92 -26.86
N ARG A 889 -18.10 8.46 -27.68
CA ARG A 889 -18.18 8.80 -29.10
C ARG A 889 -18.56 10.25 -29.34
N LEU A 890 -18.03 10.81 -30.41
CA LEU A 890 -18.32 12.12 -30.96
C LEU A 890 -18.71 11.93 -32.43
N ASP A 891 -19.97 12.16 -32.76
CA ASP A 891 -20.45 12.04 -34.14
C ASP A 891 -20.01 13.30 -34.94
N VAL A 892 -18.80 13.30 -35.50
CA VAL A 892 -18.14 14.50 -36.06
C VAL A 892 -18.78 15.00 -37.36
N PHE A 893 -19.09 14.09 -38.27
CA PHE A 893 -19.67 14.38 -39.58
C PHE A 893 -20.70 13.30 -39.94
N LYS A 894 -21.91 13.70 -40.32
CA LYS A 894 -23.07 12.83 -40.61
C LYS A 894 -23.55 12.94 -42.05
N ALA A 895 -24.19 11.88 -42.54
CA ALA A 895 -24.81 11.89 -43.85
C ALA A 895 -26.03 12.84 -43.92
N SER A 896 -26.52 13.08 -45.14
CA SER A 896 -27.75 13.83 -45.37
C SER A 896 -28.97 13.06 -44.84
N SER A 897 -30.17 13.63 -44.94
CA SER A 897 -31.41 12.90 -44.66
C SER A 897 -31.88 12.02 -45.83
N THR A 898 -31.23 12.07 -46.99
CA THR A 898 -31.57 11.32 -48.21
C THR A 898 -30.58 10.18 -48.53
N ALA A 899 -29.43 10.17 -47.86
CA ALA A 899 -28.40 9.15 -48.03
C ALA A 899 -28.75 7.82 -47.35
N TYR A 900 -28.22 6.71 -47.87
CA TYR A 900 -28.30 5.38 -47.29
C TYR A 900 -27.07 4.54 -47.69
N SER A 901 -26.77 3.47 -46.96
CA SER A 901 -25.64 2.56 -47.24
C SER A 901 -26.11 1.29 -47.98
N HIS A 902 -25.64 1.02 -49.19
CA HIS A 902 -26.00 -0.19 -49.92
C HIS A 902 -24.99 -0.51 -51.03
N ASP A 903 -24.96 -1.76 -51.51
CA ASP A 903 -24.18 -2.15 -52.68
C ASP A 903 -24.85 -1.64 -53.98
N PRO A 904 -24.27 -0.67 -54.71
CA PRO A 904 -24.90 -0.08 -55.90
C PRO A 904 -25.10 -1.08 -57.05
N SER A 905 -24.41 -2.23 -57.03
CA SER A 905 -24.56 -3.28 -58.05
C SER A 905 -25.74 -4.24 -57.80
N LYS A 906 -26.35 -4.21 -56.60
CA LYS A 906 -27.37 -5.16 -56.16
C LYS A 906 -28.73 -4.48 -55.93
N PRO A 907 -29.86 -5.12 -56.26
CA PRO A 907 -31.17 -4.60 -55.87
C PRO A 907 -31.36 -4.65 -54.35
N MET A 908 -31.80 -3.54 -53.76
CA MET A 908 -32.09 -3.45 -52.33
C MET A 908 -33.31 -4.32 -51.97
N ARG A 909 -33.08 -5.35 -51.14
CA ARG A 909 -34.12 -6.29 -50.66
C ARG A 909 -34.30 -6.28 -49.14
N GLU A 910 -33.31 -5.80 -48.42
CA GLU A 910 -33.25 -5.72 -46.97
C GLU A 910 -33.13 -4.25 -46.55
N TYR A 911 -33.36 -3.96 -45.27
CA TYR A 911 -33.25 -2.59 -44.76
C TYR A 911 -31.76 -2.22 -44.61
N PRO A 912 -31.30 -1.10 -45.19
CA PRO A 912 -29.90 -0.68 -45.08
C PRO A 912 -29.40 -0.54 -43.63
N SER A 913 -28.15 -0.93 -43.38
CA SER A 913 -27.54 -0.86 -42.05
C SER A 913 -27.35 0.58 -41.56
N ALA A 914 -27.16 1.55 -42.45
CA ALA A 914 -27.14 2.98 -42.14
C ALA A 914 -28.08 3.78 -43.06
N VAL A 915 -29.00 4.56 -42.47
CA VAL A 915 -29.99 5.38 -43.19
C VAL A 915 -30.02 6.82 -42.66
N GLY A 916 -30.01 7.78 -43.58
CA GLY A 916 -30.14 9.21 -43.31
C GLY A 916 -29.14 9.72 -42.27
N ARG A 917 -29.59 10.60 -41.37
CA ARG A 917 -28.75 11.21 -40.34
C ARG A 917 -28.24 10.26 -39.24
N GLN A 918 -28.59 8.97 -39.29
CA GLN A 918 -27.99 7.96 -38.40
C GLN A 918 -26.66 7.43 -38.98
N ALA A 919 -26.44 7.54 -40.29
CA ALA A 919 -25.16 7.24 -40.91
C ALA A 919 -24.10 8.29 -40.52
N ILE A 920 -23.02 7.83 -39.89
CA ILE A 920 -21.89 8.66 -39.48
C ILE A 920 -20.79 8.52 -40.54
N LEU A 921 -20.28 9.62 -41.07
CA LEU A 921 -19.25 9.65 -42.11
C LEU A 921 -17.85 9.77 -41.51
N VAL A 922 -17.73 10.59 -40.46
CA VAL A 922 -16.53 10.65 -39.60
C VAL A 922 -16.98 10.63 -38.15
N SER A 923 -16.37 9.76 -37.37
CA SER A 923 -16.55 9.62 -35.93
C SER A 923 -15.23 9.87 -35.20
N ALA A 924 -15.32 10.26 -33.93
CA ALA A 924 -14.16 10.34 -33.06
C ALA A 924 -14.46 9.77 -31.68
N VAL A 925 -13.42 9.33 -30.98
CA VAL A 925 -13.46 8.94 -29.57
C VAL A 925 -12.37 9.71 -28.85
N GLN A 926 -12.73 10.28 -27.70
CA GLN A 926 -11.76 10.77 -26.73
C GLN A 926 -11.77 9.80 -25.54
N ALA A 927 -10.70 9.01 -25.42
CA ALA A 927 -10.53 8.04 -24.36
C ALA A 927 -10.28 8.73 -23.00
N ARG A 928 -10.45 7.99 -21.90
CA ARG A 928 -10.34 8.53 -20.53
C ARG A 928 -8.93 9.02 -20.17
N ASN A 929 -7.90 8.43 -20.80
CA ASN A 929 -6.50 8.86 -20.75
C ASN A 929 -6.20 10.03 -21.70
N ASN A 930 -7.21 10.61 -22.35
CA ASN A 930 -7.11 11.64 -23.38
C ASN A 930 -6.39 11.22 -24.68
N ALA A 931 -6.24 9.93 -24.97
CA ALA A 931 -5.95 9.48 -26.33
C ALA A 931 -7.10 9.86 -27.29
N ARG A 932 -6.75 10.18 -28.54
CA ARG A 932 -7.69 10.61 -29.57
C ARG A 932 -7.71 9.59 -30.70
N LEU A 933 -8.88 9.05 -30.99
CA LEU A 933 -9.13 8.17 -32.12
C LEU A 933 -10.11 8.88 -33.08
N VAL A 934 -9.83 8.86 -34.37
CA VAL A 934 -10.74 9.32 -35.43
C VAL A 934 -10.93 8.18 -36.44
N LEU A 935 -12.18 7.88 -36.79
CA LEU A 935 -12.55 6.85 -37.74
C LEU A 935 -13.37 7.46 -38.89
N THR A 936 -13.09 7.04 -40.12
CA THR A 936 -13.89 7.33 -41.33
C THR A 936 -13.97 6.09 -42.21
N ALA A 937 -15.06 5.93 -42.96
CA ALA A 937 -15.22 4.86 -43.94
C ALA A 937 -14.86 5.29 -45.37
N SER A 938 -14.16 6.42 -45.51
CA SER A 938 -13.67 7.00 -46.75
C SER A 938 -12.19 7.39 -46.65
N LEU A 939 -11.33 6.62 -47.31
CA LEU A 939 -9.94 6.98 -47.60
C LEU A 939 -9.87 8.19 -48.56
N HIS A 940 -10.78 8.24 -49.56
CA HIS A 940 -10.88 9.33 -50.54
C HIS A 940 -11.06 10.73 -49.90
N LEU A 941 -11.61 10.82 -48.69
CA LEU A 941 -11.70 12.05 -47.90
C LEU A 941 -10.35 12.81 -47.80
N PHE A 942 -9.24 12.08 -47.77
CA PHE A 942 -7.86 12.61 -47.67
C PHE A 942 -7.10 12.64 -49.01
N SER A 943 -7.74 12.27 -50.12
CA SER A 943 -7.08 12.14 -51.43
C SER A 943 -6.75 13.49 -52.07
N ASN A 944 -5.67 13.55 -52.84
CA ASN A 944 -5.28 14.76 -53.58
C ASN A 944 -6.38 15.26 -54.52
N GLU A 945 -7.15 14.34 -55.11
CA GLU A 945 -8.32 14.64 -55.94
C GLU A 945 -9.35 15.46 -55.15
N PHE A 946 -9.88 14.92 -54.04
CA PHE A 946 -10.88 15.63 -53.25
C PHE A 946 -10.33 16.87 -52.53
N LEU A 947 -9.03 16.93 -52.24
CA LEU A 947 -8.37 18.09 -51.62
C LEU A 947 -8.12 19.25 -52.60
N SER A 948 -8.20 19.01 -53.92
CA SER A 948 -7.99 20.03 -54.97
C SER A 948 -9.19 20.24 -55.89
N ALA A 949 -10.22 19.40 -55.79
CA ALA A 949 -11.44 19.46 -56.57
C ALA A 949 -12.24 20.77 -56.41
N THR A 950 -13.00 21.08 -57.46
CA THR A 950 -14.15 22.00 -57.42
C THR A 950 -15.42 21.15 -57.27
N VAL A 951 -16.37 21.61 -56.46
CA VAL A 951 -17.63 20.89 -56.20
C VAL A 951 -18.72 21.31 -57.19
N ASN A 952 -19.35 20.33 -57.82
CA ASN A 952 -20.37 20.47 -58.87
C ASN A 952 -21.62 19.68 -58.47
N LYS A 953 -22.40 20.21 -57.53
CA LYS A 953 -23.55 19.48 -56.97
C LYS A 953 -24.68 19.38 -58.00
N GLU A 954 -25.20 18.17 -58.21
CA GLU A 954 -26.39 17.96 -59.04
C GLU A 954 -27.60 18.77 -58.55
N GLY A 955 -28.34 19.36 -59.48
CA GLY A 955 -29.54 20.15 -59.21
C GLY A 955 -29.31 21.58 -58.71
N ASP A 956 -28.06 22.02 -58.52
CA ASP A 956 -27.74 23.42 -58.23
C ASP A 956 -27.89 24.27 -59.51
N LYS A 957 -29.06 24.87 -59.71
CA LYS A 957 -29.40 25.65 -60.91
C LYS A 957 -28.67 27.00 -61.05
N SER A 958 -27.60 27.21 -60.28
CA SER A 958 -26.65 28.32 -60.50
C SER A 958 -25.73 28.11 -61.72
N VAL A 959 -25.85 26.95 -62.41
CA VAL A 959 -25.08 26.58 -63.61
C VAL A 959 -25.62 27.24 -64.91
N GLU A 960 -26.86 27.75 -64.92
CA GLU A 960 -27.40 28.50 -66.05
C GLU A 960 -27.25 30.03 -65.84
N GLU A 961 -26.44 30.65 -66.70
CA GLU A 961 -26.22 32.11 -66.87
C GLU A 961 -25.46 32.91 -65.77
N TYR A 962 -24.21 33.30 -66.13
CA TYR A 962 -23.48 34.49 -65.65
C TYR A 962 -23.11 34.64 -64.15
N ARG A 963 -22.24 33.75 -63.63
CA ARG A 963 -20.96 34.10 -62.94
C ARG A 963 -20.28 32.86 -62.33
N LEU A 964 -19.33 32.28 -63.07
CA LEU A 964 -18.49 31.18 -62.57
C LEU A 964 -17.54 31.67 -61.46
N ILE A 965 -17.84 31.35 -60.21
CA ILE A 965 -16.83 31.19 -59.17
C ILE A 965 -16.79 29.69 -58.87
N PRO A 966 -15.76 28.95 -59.34
CA PRO A 966 -15.55 27.57 -58.95
C PRO A 966 -15.55 27.47 -57.42
N THR A 967 -16.45 26.68 -56.84
CA THR A 967 -16.49 26.49 -55.39
C THR A 967 -15.47 25.41 -55.02
N PRO A 968 -14.33 25.76 -54.39
CA PRO A 968 -13.33 24.78 -54.02
C PRO A 968 -13.88 23.84 -52.94
N SER A 969 -13.44 22.59 -53.01
CA SER A 969 -13.73 21.57 -52.00
C SER A 969 -13.31 22.02 -50.59
N GLY A 970 -14.23 21.82 -49.63
CA GLY A 970 -13.98 22.06 -48.21
C GLY A 970 -13.05 21.04 -47.56
N ASN A 971 -12.76 19.91 -48.23
CA ASN A 971 -12.03 18.78 -47.67
C ASN A 971 -10.71 19.19 -47.03
N LYS A 972 -9.90 20.04 -47.69
CA LYS A 972 -8.58 20.40 -47.16
C LYS A 972 -8.66 21.07 -45.79
N ALA A 973 -9.53 22.06 -45.64
CA ALA A 973 -9.72 22.75 -44.37
C ALA A 973 -10.26 21.82 -43.27
N PHE A 974 -11.14 20.88 -43.64
CA PHE A 974 -11.72 19.90 -42.75
C PHE A 974 -10.70 18.86 -42.27
N VAL A 975 -9.97 18.18 -43.18
CA VAL A 975 -8.99 17.16 -42.80
C VAL A 975 -7.76 17.75 -42.11
N ASP A 976 -7.33 18.97 -42.46
CA ASP A 976 -6.28 19.68 -41.71
C ASP A 976 -6.73 19.96 -40.27
N SER A 977 -8.02 20.26 -40.02
CA SER A 977 -8.55 20.47 -38.67
C SER A 977 -8.66 19.16 -37.89
N LEU A 978 -9.14 18.07 -38.52
CA LEU A 978 -9.16 16.73 -37.92
C LEU A 978 -7.76 16.25 -37.54
N ALA A 979 -6.77 16.42 -38.43
CA ALA A 979 -5.39 16.03 -38.20
C ALA A 979 -4.79 16.79 -37.01
N LYS A 980 -5.00 18.12 -36.94
CA LYS A 980 -4.56 18.95 -35.80
C LYS A 980 -5.18 18.49 -34.48
N TRP A 981 -6.45 18.08 -34.51
CA TRP A 981 -7.11 17.59 -33.31
C TRP A 981 -6.57 16.21 -32.89
N VAL A 982 -6.49 15.23 -33.79
CA VAL A 982 -6.04 13.87 -33.43
C VAL A 982 -4.57 13.85 -32.98
N LEU A 983 -3.70 14.65 -33.64
CA LEU A 983 -2.29 14.82 -33.29
C LEU A 983 -2.05 15.76 -32.08
N LYS A 984 -3.09 16.10 -31.31
CA LYS A 984 -2.99 16.95 -30.10
C LYS A 984 -2.33 18.33 -30.32
N GLU A 985 -2.35 18.88 -31.53
CA GLU A 985 -1.86 20.24 -31.82
C GLU A 985 -2.82 21.33 -31.28
N VAL A 986 -4.11 21.01 -31.15
CA VAL A 986 -5.17 21.93 -30.69
C VAL A 986 -6.06 21.31 -29.61
N GLY A 987 -6.67 22.16 -28.79
CA GLY A 987 -7.60 21.72 -27.75
C GLY A 987 -6.93 20.91 -26.64
N VAL A 988 -5.64 21.14 -26.35
CA VAL A 988 -4.94 20.48 -25.25
C VAL A 988 -4.84 21.41 -24.06
N LEU A 989 -5.26 20.93 -22.89
CA LEU A 989 -5.17 21.64 -21.61
C LEU A 989 -4.23 20.89 -20.67
N ARG A 990 -3.53 21.62 -19.80
CA ARG A 990 -2.81 21.06 -18.66
C ARG A 990 -2.98 21.91 -17.41
N VAL A 991 -2.92 21.25 -16.24
CA VAL A 991 -2.69 21.95 -14.96
C VAL A 991 -1.20 22.25 -14.86
N LYS A 992 -0.85 23.49 -14.54
CA LYS A 992 0.53 23.93 -14.29
C LYS A 992 0.85 23.98 -12.80
N ASN A 993 -0.07 24.51 -11.99
CA ASN A 993 0.08 24.62 -10.54
C ASN A 993 -1.29 24.67 -9.86
N VAL A 994 -1.35 24.25 -8.59
CA VAL A 994 -2.54 24.34 -7.73
C VAL A 994 -2.11 24.94 -6.39
N GLU A 995 -2.85 25.93 -5.91
CA GLU A 995 -2.62 26.55 -4.60
C GLU A 995 -3.93 26.58 -3.82
N HIS A 996 -3.90 26.18 -2.55
CA HIS A 996 -4.99 26.44 -1.62
C HIS A 996 -4.44 26.84 -0.26
N HIS A 997 -5.00 27.89 0.34
CA HIS A 997 -4.54 28.42 1.63
C HIS A 997 -5.67 29.15 2.35
N LYS A 998 -5.48 29.48 3.63
CA LYS A 998 -6.45 30.33 4.35
C LYS A 998 -6.41 31.76 3.78
N VAL A 999 -7.54 32.47 3.83
CA VAL A 999 -7.58 33.87 3.38
C VAL A 999 -6.64 34.72 4.24
N GLY A 1000 -5.62 35.31 3.60
CA GLY A 1000 -4.57 36.11 4.26
C GLY A 1000 -3.24 35.38 4.49
N GLU A 1001 -3.22 34.06 4.37
CA GLU A 1001 -2.00 33.24 4.39
C GLU A 1001 -1.45 33.03 2.96
N LYS A 1002 -0.31 32.33 2.83
CA LYS A 1002 0.33 32.01 1.54
C LYS A 1002 0.59 30.53 1.32
N GLU A 1003 0.64 29.73 2.39
CA GLU A 1003 0.94 28.31 2.35
C GLU A 1003 -0.30 27.49 2.74
N PRO A 1004 -0.46 26.25 2.24
CA PRO A 1004 -1.53 25.36 2.67
C PRO A 1004 -1.35 25.01 4.16
N PRO A 1005 -2.37 25.18 5.02
CA PRO A 1005 -2.30 24.68 6.38
C PRO A 1005 -2.34 23.15 6.37
N ARG A 1006 -1.70 22.52 7.37
CA ARG A 1006 -1.76 21.06 7.58
C ARG A 1006 -3.21 20.54 7.70
N GLU A 1007 -4.09 21.36 8.27
CA GLU A 1007 -5.51 21.10 8.44
C GLU A 1007 -6.27 22.43 8.48
N TYR A 1008 -7.45 22.45 7.87
CA TYR A 1008 -8.38 23.57 7.96
C TYR A 1008 -9.35 23.39 9.13
N THR A 1009 -9.97 24.47 9.61
CA THR A 1009 -11.10 24.36 10.53
C THR A 1009 -12.44 24.49 9.82
N ILE A 1010 -13.50 23.93 10.41
CA ILE A 1010 -14.89 24.17 9.98
C ILE A 1010 -15.20 25.67 9.87
N MET A 1011 -16.04 26.06 8.90
CA MET A 1011 -16.47 27.46 8.67
C MET A 1011 -15.34 28.48 8.39
N GLU A 1012 -14.12 28.01 8.09
CA GLU A 1012 -12.97 28.85 7.75
C GLU A 1012 -13.02 29.32 6.29
N ASP A 1013 -12.52 30.53 6.02
CA ASP A 1013 -12.48 31.10 4.67
C ASP A 1013 -11.19 30.69 3.94
N VAL A 1014 -11.35 30.15 2.73
CA VAL A 1014 -10.27 29.56 1.92
C VAL A 1014 -10.19 30.23 0.56
N ASP A 1015 -8.95 30.50 0.13
CA ASP A 1015 -8.61 30.84 -1.25
C ASP A 1015 -8.08 29.58 -1.96
N TYR A 1016 -8.67 29.25 -3.10
CA TYR A 1016 -8.18 28.21 -4.03
C TYR A 1016 -7.82 28.86 -5.38
N LYS A 1017 -6.69 28.45 -5.96
CA LYS A 1017 -6.21 28.86 -7.28
C LYS A 1017 -5.73 27.64 -8.07
N LEU A 1018 -6.02 27.66 -9.37
CA LEU A 1018 -5.60 26.66 -10.35
C LEU A 1018 -5.01 27.40 -11.55
N GLU A 1019 -3.76 27.11 -11.90
CA GLU A 1019 -3.17 27.59 -13.15
C GLU A 1019 -3.41 26.57 -14.27
N VAL A 1020 -4.17 26.96 -15.30
CA VAL A 1020 -4.42 26.14 -16.49
C VAL A 1020 -3.80 26.78 -17.72
N GLU A 1021 -3.07 25.98 -18.47
CA GLU A 1021 -2.49 26.36 -19.75
C GLU A 1021 -3.12 25.56 -20.89
N GLU A 1022 -3.24 26.22 -22.05
CA GLU A 1022 -3.71 25.66 -23.30
C GLU A 1022 -2.56 25.63 -24.31
N LEU A 1023 -2.43 24.55 -25.08
CA LEU A 1023 -1.46 24.47 -26.15
C LEU A 1023 -1.99 25.20 -27.39
N LYS A 1024 -1.28 26.24 -27.84
CA LYS A 1024 -1.55 26.96 -29.10
C LYS A 1024 -0.24 27.20 -29.86
N ASN A 1025 -0.17 26.77 -31.12
CA ASN A 1025 1.00 26.92 -31.99
C ASN A 1025 2.30 26.40 -31.34
N ASN A 1026 2.25 25.19 -30.77
CA ASN A 1026 3.32 24.52 -30.03
C ASN A 1026 3.90 25.34 -28.85
N LYS A 1027 3.10 26.26 -28.30
CA LYS A 1027 3.43 27.03 -27.08
C LYS A 1027 2.28 26.92 -26.08
N TRP A 1028 2.63 26.71 -24.82
CA TRP A 1028 1.69 26.79 -23.73
C TRP A 1028 1.37 28.25 -23.44
N VAL A 1029 0.08 28.59 -23.50
CA VAL A 1029 -0.44 29.94 -23.22
C VAL A 1029 -1.51 29.85 -22.12
N PRO A 1030 -1.77 30.94 -21.38
CA PRO A 1030 -2.82 30.94 -20.37
C PRO A 1030 -4.20 30.61 -20.96
N PHE A 1031 -4.95 29.71 -20.31
CA PHE A 1031 -6.29 29.32 -20.73
C PHE A 1031 -7.32 30.44 -20.42
N ASP A 1032 -8.29 30.69 -21.31
CA ASP A 1032 -9.34 31.73 -21.17
C ASP A 1032 -10.75 31.15 -20.91
N GLY A 1033 -10.84 29.91 -20.40
CA GLY A 1033 -12.13 29.32 -20.00
C GLY A 1033 -12.80 30.08 -18.85
N LYS A 1034 -14.12 30.24 -18.92
CA LYS A 1034 -14.92 31.06 -17.97
C LYS A 1034 -15.93 30.26 -17.15
N ASP A 1035 -16.06 28.97 -17.45
CA ASP A 1035 -17.06 28.03 -16.98
C ASP A 1035 -16.43 26.80 -16.28
N VAL A 1036 -15.16 26.92 -15.88
CA VAL A 1036 -14.47 25.94 -15.03
C VAL A 1036 -15.05 26.02 -13.62
N GLN A 1037 -15.42 24.87 -13.06
CA GLN A 1037 -16.01 24.77 -11.73
C GLN A 1037 -15.08 24.04 -10.77
N LEU A 1038 -15.07 24.52 -9.53
CA LEU A 1038 -14.48 23.86 -8.38
C LEU A 1038 -15.61 23.26 -7.53
N GLU A 1039 -15.45 22.00 -7.17
CA GLU A 1039 -16.27 21.30 -6.19
C GLU A 1039 -15.47 21.03 -4.93
N PHE A 1040 -16.09 21.17 -3.77
CA PHE A 1040 -15.56 20.76 -2.49
C PHE A 1040 -16.37 19.55 -2.00
N VAL A 1041 -15.80 18.36 -2.14
CA VAL A 1041 -16.51 17.08 -2.10
C VAL A 1041 -16.04 16.24 -0.93
N ARG A 1042 -16.97 15.53 -0.25
CA ARG A 1042 -16.63 14.45 0.70
C ARG A 1042 -17.07 13.10 0.16
N ILE A 1043 -18.39 12.96 0.01
CA ILE A 1043 -19.05 11.90 -0.76
C ILE A 1043 -19.76 12.62 -1.90
N ASP A 1044 -20.67 13.52 -1.52
CA ASP A 1044 -21.33 14.50 -2.40
C ASP A 1044 -20.62 15.87 -2.37
N PRO A 1045 -20.84 16.74 -3.36
CA PRO A 1045 -20.33 18.12 -3.38
C PRO A 1045 -21.07 19.01 -2.37
N PHE A 1046 -20.36 19.47 -1.35
CA PHE A 1046 -20.86 20.44 -0.35
C PHE A 1046 -20.84 21.88 -0.87
N VAL A 1047 -19.83 22.22 -1.67
CA VAL A 1047 -19.71 23.51 -2.35
C VAL A 1047 -19.44 23.24 -3.82
N ARG A 1048 -20.13 23.95 -4.72
CA ARG A 1048 -19.82 24.02 -6.16
C ARG A 1048 -19.78 25.48 -6.55
N THR A 1049 -18.67 25.95 -7.11
CA THR A 1049 -18.47 27.35 -7.48
C THR A 1049 -17.73 27.49 -8.81
N THR A 1050 -18.08 28.48 -9.61
CA THR A 1050 -17.36 28.78 -10.87
C THR A 1050 -16.10 29.59 -10.54
N LEU A 1051 -14.95 29.14 -11.03
CA LEU A 1051 -13.68 29.82 -10.83
C LEU A 1051 -13.60 31.10 -11.67
N LYS A 1052 -13.12 32.19 -11.05
CA LYS A 1052 -12.85 33.45 -11.75
C LYS A 1052 -11.47 33.36 -12.41
N ASN A 1053 -11.46 33.31 -13.73
CA ASN A 1053 -10.24 33.30 -14.53
C ASN A 1053 -9.66 34.71 -14.68
N LYS A 1054 -8.36 34.85 -14.38
CA LYS A 1054 -7.56 36.03 -14.70
C LYS A 1054 -6.24 35.56 -15.33
N ASN A 1055 -6.18 35.55 -16.67
CA ASN A 1055 -5.00 35.19 -17.45
C ASN A 1055 -4.46 33.79 -17.07
N GLY A 1056 -5.32 32.76 -17.21
CA GLY A 1056 -4.99 31.35 -16.91
C GLY A 1056 -4.97 30.98 -15.43
N VAL A 1057 -4.98 31.96 -14.53
CA VAL A 1057 -5.13 31.74 -13.09
C VAL A 1057 -6.61 31.76 -12.74
N LEU A 1058 -7.18 30.59 -12.50
CA LEU A 1058 -8.58 30.38 -12.14
C LEU A 1058 -8.70 30.30 -10.62
N SER A 1059 -9.49 31.19 -10.01
CA SER A 1059 -9.51 31.35 -8.55
C SER A 1059 -10.91 31.45 -7.97
N ALA A 1060 -11.10 30.95 -6.76
CA ALA A 1060 -12.30 31.15 -5.97
C ALA A 1060 -11.96 31.32 -4.49
N ARG A 1061 -12.77 32.15 -3.82
CA ARG A 1061 -12.80 32.29 -2.38
C ARG A 1061 -14.14 31.77 -1.88
N PHE A 1062 -14.13 30.86 -0.91
CA PHE A 1062 -15.35 30.34 -0.31
C PHE A 1062 -15.12 29.90 1.14
N LYS A 1063 -16.23 29.67 1.85
CA LYS A 1063 -16.22 29.20 3.24
C LYS A 1063 -16.38 27.69 3.27
N LEU A 1064 -15.57 27.02 4.09
CA LEU A 1064 -15.70 25.59 4.34
C LEU A 1064 -17.01 25.27 5.09
N PRO A 1065 -17.56 24.05 4.95
CA PRO A 1065 -18.74 23.64 5.69
C PRO A 1065 -18.50 23.55 7.20
N ASP A 1066 -19.59 23.44 7.96
CA ASP A 1066 -19.64 23.15 9.39
C ASP A 1066 -19.39 21.66 9.70
N VAL A 1067 -19.66 20.79 8.74
CA VAL A 1067 -19.37 19.36 8.79
C VAL A 1067 -17.86 19.11 8.63
N TYR A 1068 -17.25 18.45 9.61
CA TYR A 1068 -15.84 18.06 9.57
C TYR A 1068 -15.61 16.72 8.84
N GLY A 1069 -14.35 16.45 8.49
CA GLY A 1069 -13.92 15.22 7.83
C GLY A 1069 -12.81 15.44 6.79
N VAL A 1070 -12.58 14.41 5.98
CA VAL A 1070 -11.67 14.49 4.81
C VAL A 1070 -12.49 14.93 3.61
N TYR A 1071 -12.03 15.98 2.94
CA TYR A 1071 -12.63 16.58 1.75
C TYR A 1071 -11.65 16.57 0.58
N LYS A 1072 -12.15 16.87 -0.62
CA LYS A 1072 -11.35 17.05 -1.83
C LYS A 1072 -11.78 18.34 -2.52
N PHE A 1073 -10.82 19.18 -2.89
CA PHE A 1073 -11.00 20.11 -4.00
C PHE A 1073 -10.98 19.28 -5.29
N LEU A 1074 -12.02 19.39 -6.10
CA LEU A 1074 -12.21 18.66 -7.36
C LEU A 1074 -12.47 19.67 -8.47
N VAL A 1075 -11.67 19.62 -9.53
CA VAL A 1075 -11.94 20.35 -10.78
C VAL A 1075 -12.02 19.32 -11.91
N ASP A 1076 -13.24 19.06 -12.38
CA ASP A 1076 -13.54 18.14 -13.47
C ASP A 1076 -14.07 18.94 -14.68
N TYR A 1077 -13.18 19.28 -15.61
CA TYR A 1077 -13.51 20.08 -16.79
C TYR A 1077 -13.54 19.23 -18.05
N ARG A 1078 -14.76 18.87 -18.46
CA ARG A 1078 -15.06 18.13 -19.71
C ARG A 1078 -15.76 19.06 -20.69
N ARG A 1079 -15.13 19.34 -21.84
CA ARG A 1079 -15.73 20.07 -22.96
C ARG A 1079 -15.34 19.40 -24.27
N VAL A 1080 -16.27 19.34 -25.22
CA VAL A 1080 -16.05 18.69 -26.53
C VAL A 1080 -14.87 19.34 -27.25
N GLY A 1081 -13.93 18.53 -27.69
CA GLY A 1081 -12.71 18.97 -28.39
C GLY A 1081 -11.54 19.35 -27.48
N TYR A 1082 -11.78 19.60 -26.17
CA TYR A 1082 -10.71 19.82 -25.19
C TYR A 1082 -10.31 18.52 -24.46
N THR A 1083 -9.04 18.40 -24.10
CA THR A 1083 -8.56 17.44 -23.08
C THR A 1083 -9.45 17.49 -21.84
N HIS A 1084 -9.86 16.33 -21.34
CA HIS A 1084 -10.50 16.19 -20.04
C HIS A 1084 -9.48 16.52 -18.95
N LEU A 1085 -9.66 17.67 -18.33
CA LEU A 1085 -8.84 18.13 -17.21
C LEU A 1085 -9.48 17.64 -15.90
N LEU A 1086 -8.73 16.89 -15.10
CA LEU A 1086 -9.15 16.40 -13.79
C LEU A 1086 -8.06 16.70 -12.76
N ASP A 1087 -8.34 17.59 -11.81
CA ASP A 1087 -7.50 17.87 -10.64
C ASP A 1087 -8.23 17.49 -9.36
N ILE A 1088 -7.52 16.85 -8.42
CA ILE A 1088 -8.06 16.37 -7.15
C ILE A 1088 -7.04 16.61 -6.04
N GLN A 1089 -7.32 17.54 -5.14
CA GLN A 1089 -6.48 17.84 -3.96
C GLN A 1089 -7.23 17.47 -2.67
N GLN A 1090 -6.72 16.49 -1.93
CA GLN A 1090 -7.35 16.01 -0.69
C GLN A 1090 -6.89 16.83 0.53
N VAL A 1091 -7.84 17.26 1.36
CA VAL A 1091 -7.57 18.06 2.58
C VAL A 1091 -8.43 17.61 3.77
N SER A 1092 -7.91 17.84 4.97
CA SER A 1092 -8.64 17.57 6.22
C SER A 1092 -9.25 18.85 6.79
N VAL A 1093 -10.54 18.81 7.09
CA VAL A 1093 -11.29 19.86 7.79
C VAL A 1093 -11.64 19.35 9.18
N ARG A 1094 -11.07 19.96 10.21
CA ARG A 1094 -11.26 19.56 11.62
C ARG A 1094 -12.24 20.49 12.37
N PRO A 1095 -12.89 20.03 13.44
CA PRO A 1095 -13.64 20.92 14.33
C PRO A 1095 -12.72 21.92 15.06
N LEU A 1096 -13.33 22.93 15.69
CA LEU A 1096 -12.63 23.91 16.52
C LEU A 1096 -11.98 23.26 17.75
N TRP A 1097 -10.75 23.65 18.08
CA TRP A 1097 -10.11 23.26 19.33
C TRP A 1097 -10.73 23.97 20.53
N HIS A 1098 -10.60 23.41 21.72
CA HIS A 1098 -11.11 23.99 22.98
C HIS A 1098 -10.57 25.39 23.33
N THR A 1099 -9.50 25.84 22.66
CA THR A 1099 -8.93 27.19 22.75
C THR A 1099 -9.56 28.20 21.78
N GLN A 1100 -10.26 27.73 20.75
CA GLN A 1100 -10.83 28.56 19.66
C GLN A 1100 -12.31 28.90 19.86
N TYR A 1101 -12.97 28.34 20.89
CA TYR A 1101 -14.33 28.76 21.28
C TYR A 1101 -14.31 30.14 21.93
N GLU A 1102 -15.39 30.90 21.74
CA GLU A 1102 -15.58 32.21 22.36
C GLU A 1102 -15.49 32.10 23.90
N ARG A 1103 -14.79 33.06 24.52
CA ARG A 1103 -14.60 33.15 25.98
C ARG A 1103 -15.03 34.53 26.47
N PHE A 1104 -15.39 34.61 27.75
CA PHE A 1104 -15.94 35.83 28.36
C PHE A 1104 -17.25 36.29 27.67
N ILE A 1105 -18.10 35.34 27.31
CA ILE A 1105 -19.40 35.61 26.70
C ILE A 1105 -20.25 36.49 27.64
N ARG A 1106 -20.83 37.56 27.11
CA ARG A 1106 -21.56 38.58 27.91
C ARG A 1106 -22.73 37.96 28.69
N SER A 1107 -23.36 36.94 28.13
CA SER A 1107 -24.45 36.18 28.77
C SER A 1107 -24.01 35.42 30.04
N ALA A 1108 -22.72 35.13 30.20
CA ALA A 1108 -22.18 34.40 31.35
C ALA A 1108 -21.58 35.30 32.45
N PHE A 1109 -21.60 36.62 32.28
CA PHE A 1109 -21.09 37.57 33.29
C PHE A 1109 -21.68 37.37 34.70
N PRO A 1110 -22.98 37.05 34.89
CA PRO A 1110 -23.52 36.74 36.23
C PRO A 1110 -22.82 35.55 36.91
N TYR A 1111 -22.49 34.49 36.17
CA TYR A 1111 -21.80 33.32 36.72
C TYR A 1111 -20.35 33.66 37.09
N TYR A 1112 -19.65 34.42 36.25
CA TYR A 1112 -18.28 34.87 36.55
C TYR A 1112 -18.25 35.71 37.83
N ALA A 1113 -19.15 36.69 37.96
CA ALA A 1113 -19.25 37.53 39.14
C ALA A 1113 -19.61 36.74 40.41
N SER A 1114 -20.54 35.78 40.31
CA SER A 1114 -20.94 34.91 41.42
C SER A 1114 -19.76 34.09 41.95
N SER A 1115 -18.94 33.50 41.07
CA SER A 1115 -17.77 32.71 41.48
C SER A 1115 -16.75 33.55 42.26
N PHE A 1116 -16.40 34.75 41.77
CA PHE A 1116 -15.49 35.64 42.49
C PHE A 1116 -16.06 36.12 43.83
N SER A 1117 -17.38 36.35 43.90
CA SER A 1117 -18.04 36.69 45.17
C SER A 1117 -17.91 35.57 46.20
N MET A 1118 -18.14 34.31 45.81
CA MET A 1118 -18.00 33.16 46.73
C MET A 1118 -16.57 33.00 47.24
N MET A 1119 -15.56 33.16 46.38
CA MET A 1119 -14.15 33.11 46.78
C MET A 1119 -13.81 34.20 47.80
N ALA A 1120 -14.30 35.43 47.60
CA ALA A 1120 -14.11 36.53 48.55
C ALA A 1120 -14.81 36.25 49.90
N SER A 1121 -16.06 35.75 49.86
CA SER A 1121 -16.81 35.39 51.06
C SER A 1121 -16.14 34.26 51.86
N LEU A 1122 -15.57 33.25 51.20
CA LEU A 1122 -14.86 32.16 51.88
C LEU A 1122 -13.62 32.66 52.62
N VAL A 1123 -12.82 33.55 51.99
CA VAL A 1123 -11.65 34.16 52.65
C VAL A 1123 -12.06 34.95 53.90
N VAL A 1124 -13.13 35.73 53.82
CA VAL A 1124 -13.69 36.46 54.98
C VAL A 1124 -14.15 35.48 56.06
N PHE A 1125 -14.86 34.40 55.68
CA PHE A 1125 -15.33 33.38 56.61
C PHE A 1125 -14.18 32.68 57.34
N SER A 1126 -13.14 32.19 56.63
CA SER A 1126 -12.00 31.52 57.25
C SER A 1126 -11.28 32.42 58.26
N ILE A 1127 -11.16 33.72 57.99
CA ILE A 1127 -10.59 34.69 58.93
C ILE A 1127 -11.48 34.83 60.17
N VAL A 1128 -12.80 34.98 60.00
CA VAL A 1128 -13.72 35.11 61.14
C VAL A 1128 -13.73 33.83 61.98
N PHE A 1129 -13.76 32.66 61.34
CA PHE A 1129 -13.87 31.36 61.99
C PHE A 1129 -12.62 31.00 62.82
N LEU A 1130 -11.42 31.11 62.24
CA LEU A 1130 -10.16 30.72 62.91
C LEU A 1130 -9.79 31.62 64.10
N TYR A 1131 -10.24 32.88 64.09
CA TYR A 1131 -9.97 33.84 65.16
C TYR A 1131 -11.19 34.08 66.08
N HIS A 1132 -12.24 33.26 65.98
CA HIS A 1132 -13.37 33.30 66.89
C HIS A 1132 -13.02 32.63 68.23
N LYS A 1133 -13.34 33.29 69.35
CA LYS A 1133 -13.00 32.82 70.69
C LYS A 1133 -14.24 32.26 71.41
N SER A 1134 -14.23 30.97 71.72
CA SER A 1134 -15.33 30.27 72.39
C SER A 1134 -15.43 30.60 73.88
N ASP A 1135 -16.66 30.64 74.41
CA ASP A 1135 -16.93 30.80 75.85
C ASP A 1135 -16.80 29.48 76.65
N PRO A 1136 -16.42 29.54 77.94
CA PRO A 1136 -16.07 28.35 78.72
C PRO A 1136 -17.28 27.56 79.26
N VAL A 1137 -17.15 26.22 79.24
CA VAL A 1137 -18.21 25.27 79.65
C VAL A 1137 -18.12 24.91 81.14
N VAL A 1138 -19.26 24.90 81.84
CA VAL A 1138 -19.38 24.54 83.27
C VAL A 1138 -19.85 23.09 83.45
N ALA A 1139 -19.15 22.31 84.26
CA ALA A 1139 -19.48 20.91 84.53
C ALA A 1139 -20.64 20.75 85.55
N GLN A 1140 -21.62 19.90 85.24
CA GLN A 1140 -22.68 19.50 86.17
C GLN A 1140 -22.43 18.11 86.77
N THR A 1141 -22.57 17.99 88.09
CA THR A 1141 -22.48 16.73 88.84
C THR A 1141 -23.82 15.98 88.83
N LYS A 1142 -23.82 14.71 88.41
CA LYS A 1142 -24.96 13.80 88.61
C LYS A 1142 -25.00 13.29 90.05
N LYS A 1143 -26.14 13.45 90.73
CA LYS A 1143 -26.47 12.75 91.98
C LYS A 1143 -27.00 11.35 91.69
N THR A 1144 -26.73 10.42 92.59
CA THR A 1144 -27.33 9.08 92.63
C THR A 1144 -28.76 9.10 93.14
N ASN A 1145 -29.64 8.39 92.45
CA ASN A 1145 -30.55 7.37 93.00
C ASN A 1145 -31.04 6.48 91.85
#